data_AF-J3A0V5-F1
#
_entry.id   AF-J3A0V5-F1
#
_cell.length_a   1.000
_cell.length_b   1.000
_cell.length_c   1.000
_cell.angle_alpha   90.00
_cell.angle_beta   90.00
_cell.angle_gamma   90.00
#
_symmetry.space_group_name_H-M   'P 1'
#
loop_
_entity.id
_entity.type
_entity.pdbx_description
1 polymer ?
#
loop_
_entity_poly.entity_id
_entity_poly.type
_entity_poly.pdbx_seq_one_letter_code
_entity_poly.pdbx_strand_id
1 'polypeptide(L)'
;MKRLLLLMSLGLGLSAEAEPMRWADIRDGSLYLQTDRPDTLTVFWAPVWQAEANEEHLYLLDGQGKLQNERLIAANEPSGSQRWDLAPGAASYRLEIPGYSFRRYTVEHDDHTVALFAPAKVHFSSEPRDGDELYFKVAAGEHAVLAGKFHGGVGALQAQRVSDGQQFSLPLKPYPVYWQFDKVELPVATTDQVWRLHLRGSGKVAFWLDGTVNLFAQNPQQLKPLHEDEGQTRLTLHKDVLGKTPNLGIALPYARPPDSSFAVLDALQPQAGTYYSLVDIMATRPHYEDVFRRLYQDRFGITQDITLLAGRQRRADLRADTTSNAGLDAWLAATRALGGKGTHYIGFADEPNLNYPDYASYQRIFNSMAWQVRSNPDNAKAGVRIAMPASSRFVNGPFVDNAADKRGIDWARRLLAESGDKIDALAWHEWMIRDLLATRVYRDSVRKAAELVGLDTQGRPRKALLLDQTNMSSGASLSPYDQETHYASLWWASVIINASQDGLLDMLGWFQADDEPEYPKGMFRVLGENEFELKPVGLAQQFIRKHWLHDVMRLENDAFEVDVLAMSAGLQRSLLGVNKGSRLQRVSLAGAECPLTQGSLRFFGADNHSRDASFKCLEGRISFDLPGETLFALSWSTS
;
A
#
# COMPACT_ATOMS: atom_id res chain seq x y z
N MET A 1 -15.56 -12.23 74.17
CA MET A 1 -14.43 -12.59 73.27
C MET A 1 -14.83 -13.33 71.98
N LYS A 2 -16.11 -13.54 71.63
CA LYS A 2 -16.52 -14.24 70.39
C LYS A 2 -17.10 -13.36 69.27
N ARG A 3 -17.23 -12.03 69.47
CA ARG A 3 -17.74 -11.09 68.45
C ARG A 3 -16.66 -10.25 67.75
N LEU A 4 -15.43 -10.24 68.25
CA LEU A 4 -14.33 -9.48 67.63
C LEU A 4 -13.58 -10.29 66.55
N LEU A 5 -13.69 -11.62 66.57
CA LEU A 5 -13.03 -12.50 65.59
C LEU A 5 -13.82 -12.70 64.28
N LEU A 6 -15.11 -12.32 64.24
CA LEU A 6 -15.93 -12.44 63.03
C LEU A 6 -15.87 -11.19 62.13
N LEU A 7 -15.37 -10.07 62.65
CA LEU A 7 -15.24 -8.80 61.92
C LEU A 7 -13.85 -8.62 61.28
N MET A 8 -12.85 -9.43 61.67
CA MET A 8 -11.55 -9.48 60.99
C MET A 8 -11.48 -10.54 59.87
N SER A 9 -12.47 -11.41 59.73
CA SER A 9 -12.59 -12.37 58.62
C SER A 9 -13.33 -11.83 57.39
N LEU A 10 -13.67 -10.54 57.38
CA LEU A 10 -14.39 -9.85 56.29
C LEU A 10 -13.52 -8.81 55.55
N GLY A 11 -12.19 -8.80 55.78
CA GLY A 11 -11.29 -7.75 55.29
C GLY A 11 -10.20 -8.19 54.29
N LEU A 12 -10.27 -9.40 53.74
CA LEU A 12 -9.31 -9.90 52.74
C LEU A 12 -10.05 -10.68 51.64
N GLY A 13 -11.10 -10.08 51.09
CA GLY A 13 -11.46 -10.36 49.70
C GLY A 13 -10.44 -9.64 48.83
N LEU A 14 -9.28 -10.26 48.62
CA LEU A 14 -8.40 -9.86 47.53
C LEU A 14 -9.24 -9.97 46.27
N SER A 15 -9.61 -8.83 45.68
CA SER A 15 -9.88 -8.80 44.24
C SER A 15 -8.63 -9.41 43.61
N ALA A 16 -8.73 -10.66 43.19
CA ALA A 16 -7.82 -11.19 42.20
C ALA A 16 -8.15 -10.40 40.94
N GLU A 17 -7.56 -9.21 40.80
CA GLU A 17 -7.47 -8.56 39.51
C GLU A 17 -6.67 -9.55 38.66
N ALA A 18 -7.34 -10.14 37.67
CA ALA A 18 -6.71 -11.04 36.74
C ALA A 18 -5.52 -10.33 36.08
N GLU A 19 -4.39 -11.03 35.95
CA GLU A 19 -3.23 -10.43 35.27
C GLU A 19 -3.61 -10.16 33.81
N PRO A 20 -3.31 -8.95 33.29
CA PRO A 20 -3.61 -8.62 31.91
C PRO A 20 -2.88 -9.59 30.97
N MET A 21 -3.59 -10.09 29.97
CA MET A 21 -2.98 -10.84 28.89
C MET A 21 -2.20 -9.88 27.99
N ARG A 22 -1.06 -10.35 27.49
CA ARG A 22 -0.09 -9.51 26.81
C ARG A 22 0.43 -10.15 25.54
N TRP A 23 0.18 -9.52 24.41
CA TRP A 23 0.85 -9.79 23.13
C TRP A 23 2.04 -8.84 22.98
N ALA A 24 3.25 -9.37 23.14
CA ALA A 24 4.46 -8.55 23.10
C ALA A 24 5.10 -8.52 21.70
N ASP A 25 5.82 -7.43 21.45
CA ASP A 25 6.76 -7.27 20.34
C ASP A 25 6.18 -7.54 18.94
N ILE A 26 4.90 -7.17 18.70
CA ILE A 26 4.26 -7.21 17.38
C ILE A 26 4.89 -6.13 16.48
N ARG A 27 5.06 -6.47 15.20
CA ARG A 27 5.64 -5.63 14.15
C ARG A 27 4.77 -5.52 12.90
N ASP A 28 3.90 -6.48 12.66
CA ASP A 28 3.02 -6.50 11.49
C ASP A 28 1.88 -7.50 11.71
N GLY A 29 0.66 -7.14 11.35
CA GLY A 29 -0.52 -8.02 11.38
C GLY A 29 -1.68 -7.47 12.22
N SER A 30 -2.71 -8.30 12.33
CA SER A 30 -3.97 -7.91 12.96
C SER A 30 -4.22 -8.71 14.24
N LEU A 31 -4.72 -8.07 15.30
CA LEU A 31 -5.19 -8.72 16.51
C LEU A 31 -6.71 -8.59 16.60
N TYR A 32 -7.42 -9.71 16.50
CA TYR A 32 -8.86 -9.78 16.63
C TYR A 32 -9.24 -9.97 18.10
N LEU A 33 -10.16 -9.15 18.59
CA LEU A 33 -10.52 -9.08 20.00
C LEU A 33 -12.02 -9.30 20.18
N GLN A 34 -12.41 -10.23 21.06
CA GLN A 34 -13.81 -10.48 21.41
C GLN A 34 -13.96 -10.41 22.92
N THR A 35 -14.84 -9.52 23.39
CA THR A 35 -15.06 -9.32 24.82
C THR A 35 -16.55 -9.43 25.16
N ASP A 36 -16.86 -10.16 26.22
CA ASP A 36 -18.23 -10.37 26.72
C ASP A 36 -18.64 -9.35 27.79
N ARG A 37 -17.70 -8.51 28.20
CA ARG A 37 -17.85 -7.44 29.20
C ARG A 37 -17.05 -6.20 28.74
N PRO A 38 -17.23 -5.04 29.36
CA PRO A 38 -16.35 -3.90 29.09
C PRO A 38 -14.88 -4.23 29.41
N ASP A 39 -13.97 -3.87 28.52
CA ASP A 39 -12.52 -4.03 28.67
C ASP A 39 -11.79 -2.77 28.15
N THR A 40 -10.50 -2.63 28.46
CA THR A 40 -9.61 -1.60 27.92
C THR A 40 -8.44 -2.25 27.18
N LEU A 41 -8.38 -2.00 25.88
CA LEU A 41 -7.20 -2.31 25.07
C LEU A 41 -6.12 -1.25 25.32
N THR A 42 -4.94 -1.68 25.77
CA THR A 42 -3.78 -0.80 25.92
C THR A 42 -2.68 -1.23 24.96
N VAL A 43 -2.24 -0.31 24.10
CA VAL A 43 -1.14 -0.54 23.16
C VAL A 43 0.04 0.32 23.57
N PHE A 44 1.18 -0.29 23.87
CA PHE A 44 2.45 0.37 24.11
C PHE A 44 3.36 0.21 22.90
N TRP A 45 4.20 1.21 22.64
CA TRP A 45 5.25 1.09 21.64
C TRP A 45 6.60 1.57 22.16
N ALA A 46 7.65 0.97 21.60
CA ALA A 46 9.03 1.33 21.83
C ALA A 46 9.79 1.35 20.50
N PRO A 47 10.85 2.16 20.37
CA PRO A 47 11.59 2.27 19.12
C PRO A 47 12.37 0.98 18.86
N VAL A 48 12.51 0.62 17.58
CA VAL A 48 13.44 -0.44 17.17
C VAL A 48 14.52 0.09 16.25
N TRP A 49 14.12 0.66 15.12
CA TRP A 49 15.05 1.18 14.12
C TRP A 49 14.37 2.34 13.37
N GLN A 50 15.06 3.46 13.19
CA GLN A 50 14.57 4.62 12.43
C GLN A 50 13.18 5.14 12.88
N ALA A 51 12.75 4.89 14.12
CA ALA A 51 11.43 5.31 14.61
C ALA A 51 11.29 6.84 14.54
N GLU A 52 12.39 7.55 14.78
CA GLU A 52 12.53 9.00 14.69
C GLU A 52 12.35 9.56 13.27
N ALA A 53 12.41 8.71 12.24
CA ALA A 53 12.27 9.10 10.84
C ALA A 53 10.89 8.79 10.25
N ASN A 54 10.06 8.02 10.96
CA ASN A 54 8.87 7.38 10.40
C ASN A 54 7.61 7.56 11.25
N GLU A 55 6.57 8.06 10.62
CA GLU A 55 5.19 8.04 11.09
C GLU A 55 4.60 6.62 10.92
N GLU A 56 3.78 6.19 11.87
CA GLU A 56 3.07 4.91 11.85
C GLU A 56 1.62 5.13 12.29
N HIS A 57 0.69 4.30 11.79
CA HIS A 57 -0.72 4.35 12.19
C HIS A 57 -1.11 3.05 12.87
N LEU A 58 -1.99 3.13 13.86
CA LEU A 58 -2.71 1.98 14.41
C LEU A 58 -4.20 2.23 14.19
N TYR A 59 -4.94 1.19 13.79
CA TYR A 59 -6.37 1.29 13.56
C TYR A 59 -7.10 0.30 14.45
N LEU A 60 -8.18 0.75 15.09
CA LEU A 60 -9.12 -0.11 15.79
C LEU A 60 -10.45 -0.08 15.05
N LEU A 61 -10.83 -1.23 14.50
CA LEU A 61 -12.12 -1.41 13.83
C LEU A 61 -13.07 -2.14 14.77
N ASP A 62 -14.35 -1.80 14.70
CA ASP A 62 -15.41 -2.56 15.35
C ASP A 62 -15.82 -3.80 14.54
N GLY A 63 -16.74 -4.59 15.11
CA GLY A 63 -17.26 -5.80 14.49
C GLY A 63 -18.00 -5.60 13.16
N GLN A 64 -18.37 -4.37 12.80
CA GLN A 64 -19.03 -4.01 11.53
C GLN A 64 -18.05 -3.39 10.52
N GLY A 65 -16.79 -3.19 10.91
CA GLY A 65 -15.71 -2.74 10.03
C GLY A 65 -15.59 -1.23 10.00
N LYS A 66 -16.25 -0.55 10.95
CA LYS A 66 -16.13 0.88 11.13
C LYS A 66 -14.88 1.19 11.93
N LEU A 67 -14.18 2.25 11.53
CA LEU A 67 -13.08 2.80 12.32
C LEU A 67 -13.63 3.33 13.65
N GLN A 68 -13.38 2.59 14.73
CA GLN A 68 -13.72 2.98 16.08
C GLN A 68 -12.72 4.04 16.57
N ASN A 69 -11.43 3.79 16.35
CA ASN A 69 -10.35 4.69 16.72
C ASN A 69 -9.15 4.56 15.78
N GLU A 70 -8.34 5.61 15.73
CA GLU A 70 -7.07 5.66 15.02
C GLU A 70 -6.00 6.30 15.91
N ARG A 71 -4.75 5.83 15.80
CA ARG A 71 -3.59 6.48 16.40
C ARG A 71 -2.52 6.70 15.33
N LEU A 72 -2.40 7.93 14.84
CA LEU A 72 -1.20 8.40 14.16
C LEU A 72 -0.09 8.65 15.19
N ILE A 73 0.98 7.87 15.10
CA ILE A 73 2.20 8.02 15.90
C ILE A 73 3.16 8.88 15.07
N ALA A 74 3.44 10.08 15.56
CA ALA A 74 4.35 10.99 14.88
C ALA A 74 5.78 10.45 14.91
N ALA A 75 6.58 10.80 13.90
CA ALA A 75 7.96 10.35 13.85
C ALA A 75 8.79 10.81 15.07
N ASN A 76 8.51 11.97 15.66
CA ASN A 76 9.16 12.45 16.89
C ASN A 76 8.65 11.77 18.18
N GLU A 77 7.81 10.75 18.08
CA GLU A 77 7.26 9.98 19.19
C GLU A 77 7.78 8.52 19.16
N PRO A 78 9.03 8.27 19.59
CA PRO A 78 9.65 6.95 19.48
C PRO A 78 9.04 5.92 20.43
N SER A 79 8.53 6.33 21.59
CA SER A 79 7.86 5.48 22.58
C SER A 79 6.57 6.14 23.07
N GLY A 80 5.62 5.34 23.53
CA GLY A 80 4.37 5.85 24.07
C GLY A 80 3.35 4.76 24.33
N SER A 81 2.12 5.18 24.61
CA SER A 81 0.98 4.29 24.86
C SER A 81 -0.32 4.89 24.37
N GLN A 82 -1.26 4.03 23.99
CA GLN A 82 -2.63 4.37 23.62
C GLN A 82 -3.59 3.45 24.36
N ARG A 83 -4.72 3.99 24.84
CA ARG A 83 -5.79 3.21 25.48
C ARG A 83 -7.09 3.40 24.71
N TRP A 84 -7.83 2.32 24.51
CA TRP A 84 -9.14 2.32 23.88
C TRP A 84 -10.10 1.42 24.65
N ASP A 85 -11.32 1.90 24.85
CA ASP A 85 -12.36 1.11 25.49
C ASP A 85 -12.97 0.13 24.48
N LEU A 86 -13.15 -1.12 24.92
CA LEU A 86 -13.84 -2.17 24.18
C LEU A 86 -15.21 -2.38 24.83
N ALA A 87 -16.27 -2.15 24.06
CA ALA A 87 -17.62 -2.48 24.49
C ALA A 87 -17.90 -3.98 24.26
N PRO A 88 -18.67 -4.63 25.14
CA PRO A 88 -19.06 -6.03 24.97
C PRO A 88 -19.86 -6.23 23.69
N GLY A 89 -19.58 -7.31 22.97
CA GLY A 89 -20.25 -7.61 21.71
C GLY A 89 -19.88 -8.99 21.17
N ALA A 90 -20.79 -9.56 20.38
CA ALA A 90 -20.53 -10.84 19.71
C ALA A 90 -19.51 -10.68 18.56
N ALA A 91 -19.51 -9.53 17.89
CA ALA A 91 -18.65 -9.26 16.75
C ALA A 91 -17.25 -8.82 17.19
N SER A 92 -16.24 -9.23 16.42
CA SER A 92 -14.84 -9.11 16.77
C SER A 92 -14.31 -7.72 16.42
N TYR A 93 -13.71 -7.02 17.37
CA TYR A 93 -12.86 -5.87 17.04
C TYR A 93 -11.63 -6.36 16.30
N ARG A 94 -11.01 -5.46 15.53
CA ARG A 94 -9.73 -5.70 14.86
C ARG A 94 -8.78 -4.54 15.14
N LEU A 95 -7.72 -4.80 15.90
CA LEU A 95 -6.56 -3.91 15.96
C LEU A 95 -5.66 -4.22 14.77
N GLU A 96 -5.47 -3.24 13.89
CA GLU A 96 -4.51 -3.31 12.80
C GLU A 96 -3.20 -2.64 13.18
N ILE A 97 -2.09 -3.38 13.01
CA ILE A 97 -0.73 -2.88 13.07
C ILE A 97 -0.14 -3.03 11.67
N PRO A 98 -0.38 -2.05 10.78
CA PRO A 98 0.03 -2.14 9.39
C PRO A 98 1.56 -2.02 9.30
N GLY A 99 2.24 -3.14 9.06
CA GLY A 99 3.66 -3.11 8.75
C GLY A 99 3.93 -2.29 7.47
N TYR A 100 5.15 -1.85 7.19
CA TYR A 100 6.41 -2.21 7.84
C TYR A 100 6.74 -1.33 9.05
N SER A 101 6.77 -1.92 10.26
CA SER A 101 6.89 -1.13 11.49
C SER A 101 8.33 -0.78 11.88
N PHE A 102 8.52 0.41 12.42
CA PHE A 102 9.78 0.95 12.96
C PHE A 102 9.83 0.92 14.48
N ARG A 103 8.67 0.69 15.08
CA ARG A 103 8.45 0.43 16.50
C ARG A 103 8.04 -1.03 16.70
N ARG A 104 8.13 -1.49 17.95
CA ARG A 104 7.55 -2.75 18.42
C ARG A 104 6.37 -2.44 19.32
N TYR A 105 5.29 -3.19 19.14
CA TYR A 105 4.03 -2.96 19.82
C TYR A 105 3.77 -4.06 20.85
N THR A 106 3.43 -3.65 22.06
CA THR A 106 2.88 -4.53 23.09
C THR A 106 1.41 -4.20 23.27
N VAL A 107 0.54 -5.20 23.20
CA VAL A 107 -0.89 -5.06 23.39
C VAL A 107 -1.30 -5.77 24.67
N GLU A 108 -1.97 -5.07 25.56
CA GLU A 108 -2.50 -5.57 26.83
C GLU A 108 -4.03 -5.45 26.87
N HIS A 109 -4.69 -6.48 27.38
CA HIS A 109 -6.14 -6.57 27.54
C HIS A 109 -6.49 -7.50 28.71
N ASP A 110 -7.74 -7.50 29.15
CA ASP A 110 -8.24 -8.38 30.23
C ASP A 110 -8.18 -9.88 29.81
N ASP A 111 -8.00 -10.78 30.76
CA ASP A 111 -7.85 -12.23 30.50
C ASP A 111 -9.14 -12.90 29.97
N HIS A 112 -10.28 -12.25 30.17
CA HIS A 112 -11.56 -12.66 29.64
C HIS A 112 -11.79 -12.24 28.18
N THR A 113 -10.99 -11.30 27.68
CA THR A 113 -11.01 -10.92 26.26
C THR A 113 -10.26 -11.96 25.44
N VAL A 114 -10.96 -12.54 24.46
CA VAL A 114 -10.34 -13.43 23.48
C VAL A 114 -9.51 -12.60 22.53
N ALA A 115 -8.27 -13.02 22.29
CA ALA A 115 -7.37 -12.38 21.37
C ALA A 115 -6.80 -13.40 20.38
N LEU A 116 -6.96 -13.12 19.09
CA LEU A 116 -6.51 -13.97 17.99
C LEU A 116 -5.61 -13.16 17.05
N PHE A 117 -4.37 -13.57 16.91
CA PHE A 117 -3.39 -12.89 16.08
C PHE A 117 -3.35 -13.48 14.67
N ALA A 118 -3.49 -12.62 13.67
CA ALA A 118 -3.29 -12.92 12.25
C ALA A 118 -1.96 -12.30 11.78
N PRO A 119 -0.87 -13.08 11.69
CA PRO A 119 0.41 -12.59 11.18
C PRO A 119 0.33 -12.30 9.68
N ALA A 120 1.05 -11.27 9.24
CA ALA A 120 1.25 -10.97 7.82
C ALA A 120 2.07 -12.08 7.15
N LYS A 121 1.55 -12.64 6.05
CA LYS A 121 2.22 -13.76 5.36
C LYS A 121 3.57 -13.31 4.79
N VAL A 122 4.58 -14.17 4.87
CA VAL A 122 5.96 -13.95 4.37
C VAL A 122 6.76 -12.86 5.11
N HIS A 123 6.12 -11.79 5.55
CA HIS A 123 6.72 -10.71 6.33
C HIS A 123 6.93 -11.13 7.78
N PHE A 124 7.94 -10.56 8.45
CA PHE A 124 8.06 -10.81 9.88
C PHE A 124 6.98 -10.04 10.64
N SER A 125 6.36 -10.69 11.62
CA SER A 125 5.17 -10.17 12.31
C SER A 125 5.41 -9.89 13.78
N SER A 126 6.43 -10.51 14.38
CA SER A 126 6.79 -10.30 15.79
C SER A 126 8.25 -10.67 16.09
N GLU A 127 8.70 -10.36 17.31
CA GLU A 127 10.01 -10.74 17.85
C GLU A 127 9.87 -11.57 19.15
N PRO A 128 9.48 -12.85 19.05
CA PRO A 128 9.33 -13.73 20.20
C PRO A 128 10.64 -14.01 20.95
N ARG A 129 10.47 -14.51 22.18
CA ARG A 129 11.53 -15.13 22.98
C ARG A 129 11.63 -16.61 22.64
N ASP A 130 12.78 -17.21 22.96
CA ASP A 130 12.97 -18.64 22.74
C ASP A 130 11.99 -19.45 23.60
N GLY A 131 11.25 -20.34 22.95
CA GLY A 131 10.24 -21.18 23.59
C GLY A 131 8.85 -20.57 23.68
N ASP A 132 8.60 -19.39 23.10
CA ASP A 132 7.24 -18.85 23.00
C ASP A 132 6.32 -19.85 22.27
N GLU A 133 5.13 -20.03 22.83
CA GLU A 133 4.11 -20.96 22.34
C GLU A 133 2.88 -20.21 21.86
N LEU A 134 2.33 -20.67 20.75
CA LEU A 134 1.04 -20.26 20.23
C LEU A 134 0.19 -21.49 19.96
N TYR A 135 -1.11 -21.30 19.77
CA TYR A 135 -2.05 -22.34 19.42
C TYR A 135 -2.82 -21.94 18.18
N PHE A 136 -3.18 -22.91 17.35
CA PHE A 136 -4.06 -22.71 16.19
C PHE A 136 -5.01 -23.88 16.02
N LYS A 137 -6.08 -23.67 15.25
CA LYS A 137 -7.12 -24.67 14.99
C LYS A 137 -7.17 -24.99 13.50
N VAL A 138 -7.31 -26.27 13.18
CA VAL A 138 -7.60 -26.77 11.82
C VAL A 138 -8.96 -27.47 11.88
N ALA A 139 -9.91 -27.05 11.05
CA ALA A 139 -11.25 -27.66 11.04
C ALA A 139 -11.23 -29.02 10.33
N ALA A 140 -12.25 -29.83 10.61
CA ALA A 140 -12.42 -31.12 9.96
C ALA A 140 -12.43 -30.99 8.42
N GLY A 141 -11.61 -31.81 7.74
CA GLY A 141 -11.51 -31.87 6.28
C GLY A 141 -10.65 -30.78 5.63
N GLU A 142 -10.08 -29.85 6.39
CA GLU A 142 -9.20 -28.81 5.83
C GLU A 142 -7.80 -29.33 5.50
N HIS A 143 -7.22 -28.80 4.42
CA HIS A 143 -5.86 -29.09 3.97
C HIS A 143 -4.92 -27.99 4.47
N ALA A 144 -4.62 -28.01 5.76
CA ALA A 144 -3.80 -26.99 6.40
C ALA A 144 -2.30 -27.16 6.08
N VAL A 145 -1.64 -26.03 5.79
CA VAL A 145 -0.19 -25.95 5.60
C VAL A 145 0.37 -24.94 6.59
N LEU A 146 1.34 -25.36 7.39
CA LEU A 146 2.14 -24.44 8.20
C LEU A 146 3.31 -23.94 7.36
N ALA A 147 3.44 -22.63 7.22
CA ALA A 147 4.53 -22.00 6.50
C ALA A 147 5.27 -20.99 7.40
N GLY A 148 6.54 -20.73 7.06
CA GLY A 148 7.35 -19.77 7.76
C GLY A 148 8.56 -19.33 6.95
N LYS A 149 9.12 -18.18 7.32
CA LYS A 149 10.32 -17.62 6.68
C LYS A 149 11.32 -17.15 7.72
N PHE A 150 12.59 -17.48 7.49
CA PHE A 150 13.69 -17.00 8.31
C PHE A 150 13.98 -15.51 8.03
N HIS A 151 13.91 -14.67 9.07
CA HIS A 151 14.27 -13.24 9.03
C HIS A 151 15.39 -12.87 10.01
N GLY A 152 16.26 -13.83 10.35
CA GLY A 152 17.40 -13.61 11.25
C GLY A 152 17.12 -13.84 12.74
N GLY A 153 16.02 -14.50 13.09
CA GLY A 153 15.64 -14.81 14.47
C GLY A 153 15.24 -16.28 14.66
N VAL A 154 13.94 -16.55 14.73
CA VAL A 154 13.39 -17.92 14.87
C VAL A 154 13.83 -18.79 13.69
N GLY A 155 14.50 -19.91 13.99
CA GLY A 155 15.12 -20.80 13.01
C GLY A 155 14.31 -22.07 12.71
N ALA A 156 13.28 -22.39 13.49
CA ALA A 156 12.38 -23.49 13.22
C ALA A 156 11.00 -23.28 13.85
N LEU A 157 9.99 -23.83 13.20
CA LEU A 157 8.62 -23.95 13.73
C LEU A 157 8.34 -25.42 14.07
N GLN A 158 7.68 -25.67 15.19
CA GLN A 158 7.30 -27.02 15.61
C GLN A 158 5.82 -27.06 15.96
N ALA A 159 5.04 -27.75 15.13
CA ALA A 159 3.61 -27.97 15.36
C ALA A 159 3.40 -29.31 16.06
N GLN A 160 2.68 -29.32 17.18
CA GLN A 160 2.29 -30.51 17.91
C GLN A 160 0.77 -30.54 18.07
N ARG A 161 0.13 -31.61 17.61
CA ARG A 161 -1.31 -31.81 17.78
C ARG A 161 -1.61 -32.12 19.23
N VAL A 162 -2.55 -31.39 19.82
CA VAL A 162 -2.85 -31.48 21.25
C VAL A 162 -3.54 -32.80 21.63
N SER A 163 -4.35 -33.36 20.73
CA SER A 163 -5.17 -34.55 20.99
C SER A 163 -4.35 -35.84 21.18
N ASP A 164 -3.24 -35.98 20.46
CA ASP A 164 -2.44 -37.22 20.45
C ASP A 164 -0.92 -36.99 20.46
N GLY A 165 -0.47 -35.74 20.51
CA GLY A 165 0.94 -35.38 20.58
C GLY A 165 1.68 -35.52 19.25
N GLN A 166 1.00 -35.77 18.12
CA GLN A 166 1.66 -35.89 16.82
C GLN A 166 2.39 -34.60 16.46
N GLN A 167 3.65 -34.71 16.04
CA GLN A 167 4.52 -33.55 15.90
C GLN A 167 5.12 -33.43 14.48
N PHE A 168 5.22 -32.20 14.00
CA PHE A 168 5.86 -31.81 12.74
C PHE A 168 6.86 -30.69 13.03
N SER A 169 8.03 -30.75 12.39
CA SER A 169 9.05 -29.71 12.49
C SER A 169 9.31 -29.12 11.11
N LEU A 170 9.39 -27.80 11.06
CA LEU A 170 9.67 -27.01 9.89
C LEU A 170 10.92 -26.15 10.16
N PRO A 171 12.12 -26.62 9.76
CA PRO A 171 13.32 -25.79 9.78
C PRO A 171 13.17 -24.63 8.80
N LEU A 172 13.50 -23.42 9.25
CA LEU A 172 13.44 -22.20 8.45
C LEU A 172 14.83 -21.88 7.89
N LYS A 173 14.97 -21.93 6.57
CA LYS A 173 16.24 -21.74 5.87
C LYS A 173 16.44 -20.27 5.47
N PRO A 174 17.68 -19.76 5.48
CA PRO A 174 17.99 -18.44 4.96
C PRO A 174 17.97 -18.49 3.42
N TYR A 175 16.86 -18.07 2.82
CA TYR A 175 16.79 -17.88 1.36
C TYR A 175 17.29 -16.50 0.97
N PRO A 176 18.14 -16.37 -0.07
CA PRO A 176 18.59 -15.06 -0.56
C PRO A 176 17.44 -14.26 -1.17
N VAL A 177 16.44 -14.95 -1.71
CA VAL A 177 15.28 -14.37 -2.38
C VAL A 177 14.14 -14.17 -1.39
N TYR A 178 13.56 -12.97 -1.36
CA TYR A 178 12.58 -12.60 -0.33
C TYR A 178 11.28 -13.43 -0.40
N TRP A 179 10.78 -13.75 -1.59
CA TRP A 179 9.53 -14.50 -1.76
C TRP A 179 9.65 -16.01 -1.47
N GLN A 180 10.85 -16.55 -1.24
CA GLN A 180 11.05 -17.96 -0.91
C GLN A 180 10.89 -18.22 0.60
N PHE A 181 10.19 -19.29 0.95
CA PHE A 181 9.90 -19.69 2.32
C PHE A 181 9.72 -21.20 2.44
N ASP A 182 9.73 -21.72 3.66
CA ASP A 182 9.54 -23.14 3.95
C ASP A 182 8.09 -23.42 4.33
N LYS A 183 7.60 -24.62 4.02
CA LYS A 183 6.26 -25.07 4.38
C LYS A 183 6.20 -26.56 4.70
N VAL A 184 5.22 -26.96 5.50
CA VAL A 184 4.92 -28.36 5.82
C VAL A 184 3.40 -28.57 5.83
N GLU A 185 2.94 -29.62 5.17
CA GLU A 185 1.53 -30.03 5.21
C GLU A 185 1.19 -30.69 6.54
N LEU A 186 0.04 -30.33 7.11
CA LEU A 186 -0.50 -30.98 8.29
C LEU A 186 -1.49 -32.08 7.87
N PRO A 187 -1.61 -33.18 8.64
CA PRO A 187 -2.55 -34.25 8.32
C PRO A 187 -4.01 -33.77 8.34
N VAL A 188 -4.75 -34.08 7.26
CA VAL A 188 -6.20 -33.89 7.21
C VAL A 188 -6.87 -34.84 8.20
N ALA A 189 -7.76 -34.31 9.02
CA ALA A 189 -8.52 -35.06 10.01
C ALA A 189 -10.02 -34.93 9.78
N THR A 190 -10.80 -35.92 10.23
CA THR A 190 -12.27 -35.90 10.15
C THR A 190 -12.93 -35.13 11.30
N THR A 191 -12.15 -34.65 12.25
CA THR A 191 -12.58 -33.83 13.38
C THR A 191 -11.65 -32.62 13.51
N ASP A 192 -12.16 -31.55 14.12
CA ASP A 192 -11.36 -30.37 14.43
C ASP A 192 -10.13 -30.71 15.26
N GLN A 193 -8.98 -30.15 14.89
CA GLN A 193 -7.71 -30.34 15.58
C GLN A 193 -7.21 -29.03 16.15
N VAL A 194 -6.75 -29.08 17.41
CA VAL A 194 -5.97 -28.00 18.03
C VAL A 194 -4.50 -28.37 17.97
N TRP A 195 -3.68 -27.43 17.54
CA TRP A 195 -2.24 -27.57 17.41
C TRP A 195 -1.55 -26.54 18.28
N ARG A 196 -0.50 -26.95 18.98
CA ARG A 196 0.48 -26.09 19.64
C ARG A 196 1.62 -25.82 18.66
N LEU A 197 1.99 -24.56 18.50
CA LEU A 197 3.12 -24.10 17.72
C LEU A 197 4.21 -23.59 18.68
N HIS A 198 5.38 -24.24 18.66
CA HIS A 198 6.57 -23.73 19.34
C HIS A 198 7.45 -22.99 18.34
N LEU A 199 7.87 -21.77 18.72
CA LEU A 199 8.81 -20.95 17.98
C LEU A 199 10.23 -21.21 18.54
N ARG A 200 11.11 -21.80 17.72
CA ARG A 200 12.46 -22.20 18.16
C ARG A 200 13.49 -21.14 17.78
N GLY A 201 14.09 -20.49 18.78
CA GLY A 201 14.96 -19.33 18.63
C GLY A 201 14.29 -18.02 19.08
N SER A 202 15.04 -16.92 19.07
CA SER A 202 14.57 -15.60 19.49
C SER A 202 14.80 -14.54 18.43
N GLY A 203 14.03 -13.45 18.47
CA GLY A 203 14.08 -12.36 17.48
C GLY A 203 13.03 -12.55 16.38
N LYS A 204 13.23 -11.93 15.21
CA LYS A 204 12.20 -11.83 14.15
C LYS A 204 11.66 -13.19 13.70
N VAL A 205 10.33 -13.29 13.59
CA VAL A 205 9.63 -14.47 13.07
C VAL A 205 8.60 -14.10 12.00
N ALA A 206 8.49 -14.95 10.97
CA ALA A 206 7.37 -14.99 10.03
C ALA A 206 6.80 -16.41 10.01
N PHE A 207 5.50 -16.53 10.27
CA PHE A 207 4.76 -17.79 10.28
C PHE A 207 3.32 -17.53 9.91
N TRP A 208 2.66 -18.47 9.23
CA TRP A 208 1.25 -18.36 8.87
C TRP A 208 0.68 -19.73 8.49
N LEU A 209 -0.64 -19.76 8.29
CA LEU A 209 -1.36 -20.91 7.78
C LEU A 209 -1.93 -20.63 6.38
N ASP A 210 -1.90 -21.66 5.54
CA ASP A 210 -2.66 -21.75 4.30
C ASP A 210 -3.65 -22.92 4.37
N GLY A 211 -4.72 -22.84 3.58
CA GLY A 211 -5.75 -23.89 3.49
C GLY A 211 -6.63 -24.05 4.74
N THR A 212 -6.45 -23.16 5.72
CA THR A 212 -7.24 -23.00 6.94
C THR A 212 -7.18 -21.53 7.38
N VAL A 213 -7.86 -21.19 8.47
CA VAL A 213 -7.89 -19.84 9.03
C VAL A 213 -6.53 -19.47 9.62
N ASN A 214 -5.94 -18.36 9.17
CA ASN A 214 -4.64 -17.86 9.64
C ASN A 214 -4.75 -17.10 10.98
N LEU A 215 -5.11 -17.81 12.05
CA LEU A 215 -5.28 -17.23 13.38
C LEU A 215 -4.57 -18.07 14.46
N PHE A 216 -3.91 -17.34 15.36
CA PHE A 216 -3.15 -17.91 16.46
C PHE A 216 -3.59 -17.31 17.80
N ALA A 217 -3.55 -18.09 18.86
CA ALA A 217 -3.87 -17.67 20.21
C ALA A 217 -2.73 -18.02 21.18
N GLN A 218 -2.62 -17.31 22.31
CA GLN A 218 -1.65 -17.65 23.36
C GLN A 218 -2.11 -18.85 24.21
N ASN A 219 -3.43 -19.14 24.23
CA ASN A 219 -3.99 -20.31 24.87
C ASN A 219 -5.00 -21.02 23.95
N PRO A 220 -5.20 -22.34 24.10
CA PRO A 220 -6.11 -23.08 23.23
C PRO A 220 -7.60 -22.75 23.45
N GLN A 221 -7.98 -22.27 24.64
CA GLN A 221 -9.37 -21.90 24.96
C GLN A 221 -9.83 -20.63 24.22
N GLN A 222 -8.89 -19.79 23.78
CA GLN A 222 -9.14 -18.59 23.00
C GLN A 222 -9.41 -18.87 21.51
N LEU A 223 -9.20 -20.11 21.02
CA LEU A 223 -9.44 -20.48 19.61
C LEU A 223 -10.95 -20.54 19.28
N LYS A 224 -11.60 -19.39 19.34
CA LYS A 224 -13.00 -19.17 18.96
C LYS A 224 -13.08 -18.73 17.49
N PRO A 225 -14.17 -19.06 16.78
CA PRO A 225 -14.41 -18.51 15.44
C PRO A 225 -14.45 -16.97 15.48
N LEU A 226 -13.95 -16.33 14.42
CA LEU A 226 -14.22 -14.92 14.21
C LEU A 226 -15.69 -14.71 13.90
N HIS A 227 -16.22 -13.60 14.40
CA HIS A 227 -17.54 -13.12 14.03
C HIS A 227 -17.39 -11.70 13.49
N GLU A 228 -17.70 -11.53 12.22
CA GLU A 228 -17.71 -10.24 11.53
C GLU A 228 -19.14 -9.99 11.07
N ASP A 229 -19.73 -8.88 11.51
CA ASP A 229 -21.05 -8.47 11.08
C ASP A 229 -20.97 -7.80 9.72
N GLU A 230 -22.08 -7.81 8.98
CA GLU A 230 -22.20 -7.02 7.75
C GLU A 230 -22.03 -5.53 8.06
N GLY A 231 -21.21 -4.86 7.27
CA GLY A 231 -20.96 -3.44 7.41
C GLY A 231 -21.99 -2.57 6.69
N GLN A 232 -21.95 -1.27 6.98
CA GLN A 232 -22.75 -0.25 6.30
C GLN A 232 -21.83 0.82 5.74
N THR A 233 -22.00 1.12 4.45
CA THR A 233 -21.28 2.18 3.76
C THR A 233 -22.28 3.24 3.31
N ARG A 234 -22.16 4.46 3.83
CA ARG A 234 -22.97 5.60 3.44
C ARG A 234 -22.14 6.58 2.63
N LEU A 235 -22.62 6.82 1.42
CA LEU A 235 -22.01 7.72 0.45
C LEU A 235 -22.92 8.91 0.22
N THR A 236 -22.35 10.12 0.19
CA THR A 236 -23.09 11.34 -0.20
C THR A 236 -22.33 12.03 -1.32
N LEU A 237 -22.88 11.98 -2.53
CA LEU A 237 -22.33 12.63 -3.70
C LEU A 237 -22.76 14.10 -3.74
N HIS A 238 -21.79 14.98 -3.96
CA HIS A 238 -22.02 16.41 -4.15
C HIS A 238 -21.81 16.79 -5.63
N LYS A 239 -22.23 18.00 -6.01
CA LYS A 239 -22.07 18.51 -7.38
C LYS A 239 -20.69 19.14 -7.64
N ASP A 240 -19.93 19.41 -6.58
CA ASP A 240 -18.65 20.09 -6.66
C ASP A 240 -17.60 19.22 -7.37
N VAL A 241 -16.87 19.84 -8.32
CA VAL A 241 -15.68 19.26 -8.95
C VAL A 241 -14.46 19.76 -8.18
N LEU A 242 -13.67 18.84 -7.63
CA LEU A 242 -12.50 19.16 -6.81
C LEU A 242 -11.24 19.39 -7.66
N GLY A 243 -11.15 18.71 -8.79
CA GLY A 243 -10.00 18.76 -9.68
C GLY A 243 -10.06 17.66 -10.73
N LYS A 244 -8.95 17.38 -11.39
CA LYS A 244 -8.87 16.28 -12.36
C LYS A 244 -8.49 14.99 -11.65
N THR A 245 -8.86 13.86 -12.24
CA THR A 245 -8.23 12.59 -11.89
C THR A 245 -6.78 12.60 -12.40
N PRO A 246 -5.84 11.99 -11.66
CA PRO A 246 -4.47 11.85 -12.14
C PRO A 246 -4.42 10.97 -13.38
N ASN A 247 -3.40 11.19 -14.21
CA ASN A 247 -3.04 10.24 -15.24
C ASN A 247 -2.44 8.99 -14.57
N LEU A 248 -3.13 7.86 -14.73
CA LEU A 248 -2.66 6.57 -14.22
C LEU A 248 -1.53 6.06 -15.12
N GLY A 249 -0.32 6.07 -14.59
CA GLY A 249 0.89 5.69 -15.29
C GLY A 249 1.45 4.33 -14.87
N ILE A 250 2.38 3.83 -15.67
CA ILE A 250 3.17 2.63 -15.38
C ILE A 250 4.63 2.89 -15.71
N ALA A 251 5.54 2.25 -14.96
CA ALA A 251 6.95 2.26 -15.34
C ALA A 251 7.17 1.36 -16.56
N LEU A 252 7.63 1.96 -17.66
CA LEU A 252 7.79 1.33 -18.97
C LEU A 252 9.23 0.82 -19.16
N PRO A 253 9.43 -0.26 -19.94
CA PRO A 253 10.76 -0.81 -20.22
C PRO A 253 11.76 0.21 -20.78
N TYR A 254 13.03 0.11 -20.34
CA TYR A 254 14.17 0.85 -20.91
C TYR A 254 14.70 0.21 -22.23
N ALA A 255 13.79 -0.27 -23.05
CA ALA A 255 14.09 -0.88 -24.33
C ALA A 255 12.81 -0.90 -25.17
N ARG A 256 12.95 -1.12 -26.49
CA ARG A 256 11.78 -1.44 -27.30
C ARG A 256 11.26 -2.82 -26.84
N PRO A 257 10.05 -2.93 -26.28
CA PRO A 257 9.49 -4.22 -25.94
C PRO A 257 9.19 -5.00 -27.23
N PRO A 258 9.21 -6.34 -27.19
CA PRO A 258 8.88 -7.15 -28.36
C PRO A 258 7.41 -6.95 -28.75
N ASP A 259 7.11 -7.04 -30.05
CA ASP A 259 5.75 -6.81 -30.56
C ASP A 259 4.71 -7.78 -29.95
N SER A 260 5.15 -8.95 -29.51
CA SER A 260 4.35 -9.95 -28.79
C SER A 260 3.83 -9.45 -27.44
N SER A 261 4.46 -8.47 -26.81
CA SER A 261 3.98 -7.87 -25.55
C SER A 261 2.99 -6.71 -25.77
N PHE A 262 2.74 -6.27 -27.01
CA PHE A 262 1.93 -5.08 -27.26
C PHE A 262 0.48 -5.29 -26.83
N ALA A 263 -0.07 -6.49 -26.98
CA ALA A 263 -1.44 -6.79 -26.58
C ALA A 263 -1.66 -6.63 -25.06
N VAL A 264 -0.70 -7.06 -24.23
CA VAL A 264 -0.80 -6.88 -22.77
C VAL A 264 -0.59 -5.43 -22.38
N LEU A 265 0.30 -4.68 -23.05
CA LEU A 265 0.48 -3.25 -22.82
C LEU A 265 -0.75 -2.42 -23.23
N ASP A 266 -1.36 -2.74 -24.38
CA ASP A 266 -2.61 -2.13 -24.83
C ASP A 266 -3.74 -2.36 -23.85
N ALA A 267 -3.81 -3.58 -23.31
CA ALA A 267 -4.77 -3.96 -22.31
C ALA A 267 -4.69 -3.07 -21.06
N LEU A 268 -3.49 -2.70 -20.61
CA LEU A 268 -3.32 -1.85 -19.42
C LEU A 268 -3.78 -0.40 -19.63
N GLN A 269 -3.85 0.07 -20.88
CA GLN A 269 -4.21 1.44 -21.26
C GLN A 269 -3.59 2.54 -20.36
N PRO A 270 -2.25 2.55 -20.18
CA PRO A 270 -1.58 3.58 -19.39
C PRO A 270 -1.82 4.98 -19.98
N GLN A 271 -2.03 5.96 -19.12
CA GLN A 271 -2.16 7.38 -19.54
C GLN A 271 -0.85 8.14 -19.46
N ALA A 272 0.09 7.65 -18.64
CA ALA A 272 1.40 8.22 -18.46
C ALA A 272 2.47 7.12 -18.38
N GLY A 273 3.72 7.51 -18.59
CA GLY A 273 4.87 6.61 -18.49
C GLY A 273 5.90 7.11 -17.47
N THR A 274 6.50 6.18 -16.72
CA THR A 274 7.73 6.43 -15.97
C THR A 274 8.85 5.61 -16.60
N TYR A 275 10.02 6.17 -16.84
CA TYR A 275 11.16 5.36 -17.30
C TYR A 275 12.49 5.94 -16.88
N TYR A 276 13.50 5.08 -16.78
CA TYR A 276 14.88 5.51 -16.59
C TYR A 276 15.47 5.99 -17.92
N SER A 277 16.39 6.96 -17.87
CA SER A 277 17.26 7.28 -19.00
C SER A 277 18.71 7.25 -18.56
N LEU A 278 19.55 6.50 -19.28
CA LEU A 278 20.89 6.15 -18.83
C LEU A 278 21.94 7.08 -19.47
N VAL A 279 22.43 8.04 -18.69
CA VAL A 279 23.25 9.17 -19.19
C VAL A 279 24.57 8.72 -19.81
N ASP A 280 25.18 7.66 -19.30
CA ASP A 280 26.44 7.09 -19.81
C ASP A 280 26.26 6.32 -21.14
N ILE A 281 25.09 5.71 -21.34
CA ILE A 281 24.71 5.14 -22.63
C ILE A 281 24.41 6.26 -23.63
N MET A 282 23.61 7.25 -23.26
CA MET A 282 23.25 8.35 -24.16
C MET A 282 24.45 9.23 -24.52
N ALA A 283 25.39 9.47 -23.60
CA ALA A 283 26.60 10.24 -23.88
C ALA A 283 27.46 9.63 -24.99
N THR A 284 27.40 8.31 -25.18
CA THR A 284 28.15 7.60 -26.23
C THR A 284 27.29 7.19 -27.42
N ARG A 285 25.97 7.07 -27.22
CA ARG A 285 24.96 6.67 -28.22
C ARG A 285 23.73 7.58 -28.08
N PRO A 286 23.79 8.83 -28.55
CA PRO A 286 22.75 9.85 -28.29
C PRO A 286 21.36 9.51 -28.82
N HIS A 287 21.25 8.61 -29.79
CA HIS A 287 19.98 8.16 -30.38
C HIS A 287 19.48 6.80 -29.85
N TYR A 288 20.08 6.28 -28.77
CA TYR A 288 19.72 4.96 -28.23
C TYR A 288 18.24 4.86 -27.84
N GLU A 289 17.68 5.94 -27.29
CA GLU A 289 16.32 5.94 -26.74
C GLU A 289 15.24 6.29 -27.78
N ASP A 290 15.62 6.86 -28.92
CA ASP A 290 14.68 7.45 -29.90
C ASP A 290 13.61 6.47 -30.38
N VAL A 291 13.94 5.18 -30.50
CA VAL A 291 13.03 4.17 -31.04
C VAL A 291 11.91 3.82 -30.05
N PHE A 292 12.26 3.53 -28.81
CA PHE A 292 11.25 3.13 -27.82
C PHE A 292 10.45 4.34 -27.31
N ARG A 293 11.06 5.52 -27.19
CA ARG A 293 10.32 6.74 -26.80
C ARG A 293 9.28 7.13 -27.85
N ARG A 294 9.63 7.05 -29.14
CA ARG A 294 8.65 7.23 -30.24
C ARG A 294 7.58 6.16 -30.23
N LEU A 295 7.92 4.90 -29.99
CA LEU A 295 6.93 3.82 -29.86
C LEU A 295 5.91 4.15 -28.76
N TYR A 296 6.38 4.51 -27.56
CA TYR A 296 5.47 4.83 -26.45
C TYR A 296 4.57 6.04 -26.75
N GLN A 297 5.11 7.09 -27.35
CA GLN A 297 4.31 8.26 -27.73
C GLN A 297 3.32 7.96 -28.86
N ASP A 298 3.77 7.40 -29.97
CA ASP A 298 2.96 7.29 -31.20
C ASP A 298 2.03 6.06 -31.19
N ARG A 299 2.46 4.91 -30.63
CA ARG A 299 1.66 3.66 -30.61
C ARG A 299 0.83 3.49 -29.35
N PHE A 300 1.39 3.87 -28.20
CA PHE A 300 0.72 3.72 -26.89
C PHE A 300 0.11 5.04 -26.38
N GLY A 301 0.30 6.15 -27.10
CA GLY A 301 -0.36 7.43 -26.77
C GLY A 301 0.19 8.11 -25.52
N ILE A 302 1.38 7.74 -25.06
CA ILE A 302 2.00 8.31 -23.86
C ILE A 302 2.46 9.74 -24.17
N THR A 303 1.67 10.71 -23.72
CA THR A 303 1.92 12.15 -23.92
C THR A 303 2.19 12.89 -22.61
N GLN A 304 2.18 12.18 -21.48
CA GLN A 304 2.73 12.64 -20.22
C GLN A 304 3.68 11.58 -19.70
N ASP A 305 4.92 11.95 -19.40
CA ASP A 305 5.88 11.04 -18.82
C ASP A 305 6.80 11.73 -17.81
N ILE A 306 7.44 10.92 -16.99
CA ILE A 306 8.57 11.32 -16.17
C ILE A 306 9.76 10.41 -16.42
N THR A 307 10.89 11.05 -16.73
CA THR A 307 12.19 10.39 -16.84
C THR A 307 12.97 10.57 -15.54
N LEU A 308 13.55 9.48 -15.03
CA LEU A 308 14.57 9.53 -13.98
C LEU A 308 15.94 9.31 -14.59
N LEU A 309 16.83 10.30 -14.52
CA LEU A 309 18.20 10.14 -14.99
C LEU A 309 18.98 9.22 -14.06
N ALA A 310 19.71 8.28 -14.66
CA ALA A 310 20.61 7.37 -13.95
C ALA A 310 21.83 7.03 -14.82
N GLY A 311 22.83 6.36 -14.25
CA GLY A 311 23.87 5.65 -14.98
C GLY A 311 23.48 4.19 -15.21
N ARG A 312 24.30 3.43 -15.95
CA ARG A 312 24.13 1.97 -16.11
C ARG A 312 23.79 1.27 -14.79
N GLN A 313 22.97 0.23 -14.90
CA GLN A 313 22.43 -0.52 -13.75
C GLN A 313 21.58 0.35 -12.81
N ARG A 314 20.89 1.37 -13.35
CA ARG A 314 20.05 2.31 -12.59
C ARG A 314 20.83 3.03 -11.47
N ARG A 315 22.11 3.34 -11.71
CA ARG A 315 22.93 4.08 -10.73
C ARG A 315 22.42 5.52 -10.56
N ALA A 316 21.90 5.85 -9.39
CA ALA A 316 21.23 7.11 -9.13
C ALA A 316 22.14 8.31 -8.77
N ASP A 317 23.33 8.08 -8.23
CA ASP A 317 24.27 9.13 -7.75
C ASP A 317 25.11 9.74 -8.89
N LEU A 318 24.43 10.44 -9.80
CA LEU A 318 25.07 11.18 -10.89
C LEU A 318 25.98 12.32 -10.40
N ARG A 319 26.93 12.71 -11.25
CA ARG A 319 27.91 13.78 -10.97
C ARG A 319 27.77 14.91 -11.97
N ALA A 320 28.11 16.13 -11.55
CA ALA A 320 28.10 17.28 -12.45
C ALA A 320 29.37 17.24 -13.32
N ASP A 321 29.41 16.29 -14.25
CA ASP A 321 30.55 16.02 -15.12
C ASP A 321 30.15 15.97 -16.60
N THR A 322 31.14 15.78 -17.46
CA THR A 322 30.96 15.75 -18.92
C THR A 322 30.03 14.64 -19.37
N THR A 323 30.03 13.49 -18.70
CA THR A 323 29.22 12.33 -19.11
C THR A 323 27.76 12.56 -18.78
N SER A 324 27.45 12.97 -17.55
CA SER A 324 26.08 13.26 -17.15
C SER A 324 25.47 14.42 -17.95
N ASN A 325 26.25 15.49 -18.19
CA ASN A 325 25.78 16.63 -18.98
C ASN A 325 25.57 16.26 -20.46
N ALA A 326 26.45 15.46 -21.07
CA ALA A 326 26.27 14.99 -22.45
C ALA A 326 25.06 14.05 -22.59
N GLY A 327 24.82 13.18 -21.60
CA GLY A 327 23.62 12.35 -21.56
C GLY A 327 22.33 13.17 -21.47
N LEU A 328 22.32 14.23 -20.64
CA LEU A 328 21.20 15.18 -20.57
C LEU A 328 20.99 15.91 -21.90
N ASP A 329 22.04 16.36 -22.58
CA ASP A 329 21.94 16.99 -23.90
C ASP A 329 21.29 16.08 -24.94
N ALA A 330 21.70 14.80 -24.96
CA ALA A 330 21.12 13.79 -25.83
C ALA A 330 19.63 13.58 -25.53
N TRP A 331 19.25 13.44 -24.25
CA TRP A 331 17.85 13.33 -23.86
C TRP A 331 17.01 14.54 -24.29
N LEU A 332 17.53 15.76 -24.06
CA LEU A 332 16.86 17.00 -24.46
C LEU A 332 16.69 17.09 -25.98
N ALA A 333 17.70 16.68 -26.75
CA ALA A 333 17.63 16.62 -28.21
C ALA A 333 16.58 15.62 -28.70
N ALA A 334 16.58 14.41 -28.12
CA ALA A 334 15.60 13.38 -28.43
C ALA A 334 14.17 13.85 -28.09
N THR A 335 13.96 14.49 -26.93
CA THR A 335 12.65 15.03 -26.55
C THR A 335 12.17 16.12 -27.51
N ARG A 336 13.05 17.03 -27.97
CA ARG A 336 12.69 18.01 -29.01
C ARG A 336 12.30 17.32 -30.33
N ALA A 337 12.97 16.21 -30.68
CA ALA A 337 12.68 15.43 -31.88
C ALA A 337 11.34 14.67 -31.82
N LEU A 338 10.73 14.50 -30.64
CA LEU A 338 9.35 14.00 -30.48
C LEU A 338 8.27 14.99 -30.96
N GLY A 339 8.67 16.17 -31.44
CA GLY A 339 7.77 17.11 -32.11
C GLY A 339 6.90 17.94 -31.16
N GLY A 340 7.30 18.07 -29.90
CA GLY A 340 6.61 18.91 -28.91
C GLY A 340 5.21 18.41 -28.52
N LYS A 341 4.95 17.12 -28.70
CA LYS A 341 3.70 16.48 -28.28
C LYS A 341 3.79 16.09 -26.81
N GLY A 342 3.10 16.81 -25.93
CA GLY A 342 2.90 16.40 -24.55
C GLY A 342 3.77 17.11 -23.51
N THR A 343 3.83 16.54 -22.30
CA THR A 343 4.60 17.04 -21.15
C THR A 343 5.60 15.98 -20.70
N HIS A 344 6.87 16.33 -20.69
CA HIS A 344 7.97 15.41 -20.37
C HIS A 344 8.69 15.90 -19.12
N TYR A 345 8.35 15.31 -17.99
CA TYR A 345 9.02 15.60 -16.73
C TYR A 345 10.40 14.93 -16.69
N ILE A 346 11.36 15.60 -16.06
CA ILE A 346 12.69 15.04 -15.83
C ILE A 346 13.10 15.24 -14.37
N GLY A 347 13.39 14.13 -13.71
CA GLY A 347 14.13 14.07 -12.46
C GLY A 347 15.61 13.82 -12.75
N PHE A 348 16.49 14.60 -12.14
CA PHE A 348 17.93 14.53 -12.39
C PHE A 348 18.63 13.36 -11.67
N ALA A 349 17.90 12.65 -10.83
CA ALA A 349 18.33 11.43 -10.18
C ALA A 349 17.09 10.66 -9.74
N ASP A 350 17.26 9.36 -9.58
CA ASP A 350 16.33 8.50 -8.88
C ASP A 350 16.59 8.56 -7.36
N GLU A 351 15.56 8.82 -6.56
CA GLU A 351 15.62 8.74 -5.10
C GLU A 351 16.84 9.44 -4.46
N PRO A 352 17.08 10.75 -4.73
CA PRO A 352 18.33 11.38 -4.34
C PRO A 352 18.56 11.44 -2.83
N ASN A 353 17.49 11.49 -2.03
CA ASN A 353 17.56 11.45 -0.57
C ASN A 353 18.03 10.09 -0.03
N LEU A 354 17.81 9.01 -0.77
CA LEU A 354 18.37 7.69 -0.48
C LEU A 354 19.83 7.61 -0.93
N ASN A 355 20.10 8.04 -2.18
CA ASN A 355 21.33 7.70 -2.88
C ASN A 355 22.49 8.70 -2.70
N TYR A 356 22.21 9.97 -2.41
CA TYR A 356 23.26 10.97 -2.18
C TYR A 356 23.66 11.00 -0.71
N PRO A 357 24.93 11.29 -0.39
CA PRO A 357 25.40 11.36 0.99
C PRO A 357 24.66 12.45 1.78
N ASP A 358 24.41 13.59 1.15
CA ASP A 358 23.74 14.74 1.75
C ASP A 358 23.01 15.60 0.70
N TYR A 359 22.17 16.50 1.21
CA TYR A 359 21.43 17.46 0.39
C TYR A 359 22.34 18.33 -0.47
N ALA A 360 23.45 18.84 0.09
CA ALA A 360 24.33 19.77 -0.61
C ALA A 360 24.97 19.12 -1.85
N SER A 361 25.22 17.82 -1.79
CA SER A 361 25.75 17.03 -2.89
C SER A 361 24.74 16.87 -4.02
N TYR A 362 23.48 16.58 -3.67
CA TYR A 362 22.39 16.58 -4.66
C TYR A 362 22.12 17.98 -5.23
N GLN A 363 22.14 19.02 -4.40
CA GLN A 363 21.89 20.40 -4.83
C GLN A 363 22.89 20.87 -5.91
N ARG A 364 24.16 20.45 -5.83
CA ARG A 364 25.18 20.76 -6.85
C ARG A 364 24.81 20.17 -8.22
N ILE A 365 24.40 18.90 -8.28
CA ILE A 365 23.98 18.27 -9.54
C ILE A 365 22.69 18.89 -10.06
N PHE A 366 21.71 19.12 -9.17
CA PHE A 366 20.44 19.74 -9.51
C PHE A 366 20.67 21.12 -10.16
N ASN A 367 21.48 21.99 -9.54
CA ASN A 367 21.75 23.32 -10.06
C ASN A 367 22.42 23.30 -11.44
N SER A 368 23.37 22.38 -11.65
CA SER A 368 24.05 22.19 -12.94
C SER A 368 23.07 21.81 -14.04
N MET A 369 22.28 20.76 -13.82
CA MET A 369 21.35 20.23 -14.82
C MET A 369 20.15 21.17 -15.04
N ALA A 370 19.63 21.79 -13.99
CA ALA A 370 18.56 22.78 -14.11
C ALA A 370 19.01 23.98 -14.96
N TRP A 371 20.23 24.47 -14.78
CA TRP A 371 20.79 25.53 -15.62
C TRP A 371 20.87 25.08 -17.09
N GLN A 372 21.36 23.87 -17.36
CA GLN A 372 21.47 23.33 -18.70
C GLN A 372 20.09 23.22 -19.39
N VAL A 373 19.09 22.66 -18.70
CA VAL A 373 17.71 22.59 -19.22
C VAL A 373 17.15 23.98 -19.53
N ARG A 374 17.35 24.95 -18.63
CA ARG A 374 16.79 26.32 -18.77
C ARG A 374 17.56 27.20 -19.75
N SER A 375 18.80 26.84 -20.10
CA SER A 375 19.65 27.62 -21.02
C SER A 375 19.10 27.68 -22.45
N ASN A 376 18.25 26.73 -22.85
CA ASN A 376 17.59 26.70 -24.15
C ASN A 376 16.06 26.73 -24.02
N PRO A 377 15.37 27.82 -24.44
CA PRO A 377 13.92 27.93 -24.33
C PRO A 377 13.16 26.91 -25.19
N ASP A 378 13.78 26.32 -26.21
CA ASP A 378 13.15 25.28 -27.03
C ASP A 378 12.87 24.00 -26.25
N ASN A 379 13.56 23.77 -25.14
CA ASN A 379 13.25 22.66 -24.23
C ASN A 379 11.84 22.83 -23.63
N ALA A 380 11.51 24.03 -23.15
CA ALA A 380 10.20 24.31 -22.58
C ALA A 380 9.09 24.21 -23.64
N LYS A 381 9.36 24.70 -24.86
CA LYS A 381 8.44 24.58 -26.02
C LYS A 381 8.21 23.12 -26.43
N ALA A 382 9.21 22.26 -26.28
CA ALA A 382 9.09 20.83 -26.52
C ALA A 382 8.40 20.07 -25.37
N GLY A 383 7.90 20.76 -24.35
CA GLY A 383 7.17 20.14 -23.24
C GLY A 383 8.05 19.70 -22.07
N VAL A 384 9.35 19.98 -22.06
CA VAL A 384 10.25 19.59 -20.95
C VAL A 384 9.89 20.35 -19.68
N ARG A 385 9.78 19.64 -18.56
CA ARG A 385 9.48 20.17 -17.23
C ARG A 385 10.41 19.54 -16.18
N ILE A 386 10.93 20.31 -15.24
CA ILE A 386 11.80 19.80 -14.18
C ILE A 386 10.93 19.31 -13.02
N ALA A 387 11.05 18.02 -12.70
CA ALA A 387 10.42 17.40 -11.54
C ALA A 387 11.47 17.14 -10.45
N MET A 388 11.10 17.35 -9.19
CA MET A 388 12.02 17.22 -8.07
C MET A 388 11.32 16.80 -6.78
N PRO A 389 12.03 16.26 -5.79
CA PRO A 389 13.33 15.61 -5.94
C PRO A 389 13.22 14.20 -6.55
N ALA A 390 12.01 13.66 -6.78
CA ALA A 390 11.78 12.23 -7.00
C ALA A 390 12.33 11.39 -5.83
N SER A 391 11.99 11.80 -4.61
CA SER A 391 12.54 11.21 -3.37
C SER A 391 12.01 9.81 -3.10
N SER A 392 12.85 8.97 -2.49
CA SER A 392 12.43 7.73 -1.83
C SER A 392 11.61 8.08 -0.60
N ARG A 393 10.30 7.86 -0.66
CA ARG A 393 9.32 8.24 0.38
C ARG A 393 9.25 9.75 0.56
N PHE A 394 8.06 10.26 0.85
CA PHE A 394 7.88 11.71 0.97
C PHE A 394 7.90 12.17 2.41
N VAL A 395 6.91 11.72 3.18
CA VAL A 395 6.73 12.09 4.58
C VAL A 395 7.75 11.38 5.47
N ASN A 396 7.97 10.11 5.17
CA ASN A 396 8.81 9.21 5.94
C ASN A 396 10.24 9.18 5.39
N GLY A 397 11.19 8.80 6.25
CA GLY A 397 12.60 8.68 5.87
C GLY A 397 12.88 7.45 4.98
N PRO A 398 13.91 7.52 4.12
CA PRO A 398 14.39 6.37 3.36
C PRO A 398 15.05 5.33 4.28
N PHE A 399 15.20 4.09 3.79
CA PHE A 399 15.75 2.97 4.57
C PHE A 399 17.28 2.97 4.67
N VAL A 400 17.84 4.02 5.24
CA VAL A 400 19.28 4.20 5.47
C VAL A 400 19.53 4.75 6.87
N ASP A 401 20.77 4.65 7.34
CA ASP A 401 21.19 5.43 8.51
C ASP A 401 20.81 6.90 8.32
N ASN A 402 20.65 7.63 9.43
CA ASN A 402 20.26 9.05 9.44
C ASN A 402 19.00 9.40 8.60
N ALA A 403 18.07 8.46 8.45
CA ALA A 403 16.81 8.61 7.70
C ALA A 403 16.00 9.87 8.06
N ALA A 404 16.06 10.33 9.32
CA ALA A 404 15.35 11.52 9.78
C ALA A 404 15.79 12.80 9.06
N ASP A 405 17.08 12.92 8.72
CA ASP A 405 17.62 14.08 7.98
C ASP A 405 17.40 13.99 6.47
N LYS A 406 16.83 12.86 6.03
CA LYS A 406 16.71 12.46 4.62
C LYS A 406 15.25 12.32 4.17
N ARG A 407 14.28 12.83 4.92
CA ARG A 407 12.87 12.84 4.48
C ARG A 407 12.70 13.63 3.19
N GLY A 408 11.94 13.06 2.25
CA GLY A 408 11.69 13.68 0.94
C GLY A 408 11.09 15.08 1.04
N ILE A 409 10.11 15.26 1.92
CA ILE A 409 9.43 16.54 2.15
C ILE A 409 10.37 17.65 2.63
N ASP A 410 11.38 17.31 3.44
CA ASP A 410 12.34 18.28 3.95
C ASP A 410 13.34 18.71 2.88
N TRP A 411 13.79 17.77 2.04
CA TRP A 411 14.64 18.06 0.88
C TRP A 411 13.87 18.88 -0.16
N ALA A 412 12.63 18.51 -0.45
CA ALA A 412 11.75 19.26 -1.34
C ALA A 412 11.54 20.70 -0.87
N ARG A 413 11.28 20.91 0.43
CA ARG A 413 11.12 22.25 1.01
C ARG A 413 12.35 23.13 0.77
N ARG A 414 13.54 22.58 0.99
CA ARG A 414 14.80 23.30 0.75
C ARG A 414 15.00 23.65 -0.73
N LEU A 415 14.75 22.69 -1.63
CA LEU A 415 14.84 22.93 -3.08
C LEU A 415 13.85 23.98 -3.57
N LEU A 416 12.60 23.97 -3.08
CA LEU A 416 11.62 25.00 -3.41
C LEU A 416 12.07 26.38 -2.96
N ALA A 417 12.61 26.49 -1.74
CA ALA A 417 13.09 27.76 -1.21
C ALA A 417 14.28 28.32 -2.00
N GLU A 418 15.17 27.45 -2.47
CA GLU A 418 16.44 27.84 -3.12
C GLU A 418 16.35 27.90 -4.65
N SER A 419 15.40 27.21 -5.28
CA SER A 419 15.31 27.06 -6.75
C SER A 419 13.88 26.84 -7.26
N GLY A 420 12.87 27.27 -6.51
CA GLY A 420 11.45 27.03 -6.85
C GLY A 420 10.98 27.63 -8.18
N ASP A 421 11.68 28.64 -8.71
CA ASP A 421 11.45 29.21 -10.04
C ASP A 421 11.88 28.27 -11.18
N LYS A 422 12.86 27.39 -10.91
CA LYS A 422 13.36 26.40 -11.87
C LYS A 422 12.56 25.10 -11.85
N ILE A 423 11.70 24.89 -10.87
CA ILE A 423 11.01 23.62 -10.63
C ILE A 423 9.59 23.72 -11.16
N ASP A 424 9.14 22.73 -11.93
CA ASP A 424 7.78 22.71 -12.49
C ASP A 424 6.85 21.73 -11.76
N ALA A 425 7.41 20.67 -11.18
CA ALA A 425 6.68 19.62 -10.47
C ALA A 425 7.38 19.13 -9.21
N LEU A 426 6.59 18.69 -8.24
CA LEU A 426 7.02 17.93 -7.07
C LEU A 426 6.79 16.43 -7.35
N ALA A 427 7.83 15.63 -7.24
CA ALA A 427 7.81 14.19 -7.49
C ALA A 427 8.36 13.39 -6.30
N TRP A 428 7.76 12.23 -6.03
CA TRP A 428 8.20 11.31 -4.98
C TRP A 428 7.71 9.88 -5.23
N HIS A 429 8.39 8.93 -4.60
CA HIS A 429 8.01 7.53 -4.59
C HIS A 429 7.37 7.14 -3.26
N GLU A 430 6.46 6.17 -3.26
CA GLU A 430 5.94 5.57 -2.02
C GLU A 430 6.08 4.04 -2.03
N TRP A 431 6.62 3.52 -0.93
CA TRP A 431 6.96 2.11 -0.76
C TRP A 431 6.64 1.62 0.65
N MET A 432 6.51 0.30 0.79
CA MET A 432 6.36 -0.40 2.08
C MET A 432 5.08 -0.03 2.83
N ILE A 433 4.06 0.38 2.09
CA ILE A 433 2.67 0.45 2.54
C ILE A 433 2.00 -0.82 2.01
N ARG A 434 2.10 -1.91 2.78
CA ARG A 434 1.64 -3.24 2.34
C ARG A 434 0.18 -3.45 2.66
N ASP A 435 -0.20 -3.10 3.88
CA ASP A 435 -1.55 -3.33 4.39
C ASP A 435 -2.62 -2.52 3.63
N LEU A 436 -3.72 -3.20 3.29
CA LEU A 436 -4.85 -2.61 2.55
C LEU A 436 -5.56 -1.50 3.32
N LEU A 437 -5.65 -1.58 4.65
CA LEU A 437 -6.31 -0.58 5.47
C LEU A 437 -5.45 0.70 5.59
N ALA A 438 -4.13 0.58 5.46
CA ALA A 438 -3.20 1.69 5.52
C ALA A 438 -3.07 2.52 4.23
N THR A 439 -3.65 2.11 3.10
CA THR A 439 -3.56 2.83 1.80
C THR A 439 -4.09 4.27 1.83
N ARG A 440 -4.79 4.69 2.88
CA ARG A 440 -5.25 6.08 3.08
C ARG A 440 -4.09 7.08 3.21
N VAL A 441 -2.92 6.62 3.65
CA VAL A 441 -1.70 7.46 3.75
C VAL A 441 -1.31 8.09 2.40
N TYR A 442 -1.72 7.51 1.27
CA TYR A 442 -1.50 8.10 -0.05
C TYR A 442 -2.23 9.43 -0.19
N ARG A 443 -3.46 9.56 0.33
CA ARG A 443 -4.20 10.83 0.35
C ARG A 443 -3.47 11.88 1.19
N ASP A 444 -2.98 11.47 2.35
CA ASP A 444 -2.25 12.37 3.27
C ASP A 444 -0.93 12.85 2.66
N SER A 445 -0.19 11.97 1.98
CA SER A 445 1.02 12.36 1.25
C SER A 445 0.72 13.39 0.16
N VAL A 446 -0.33 13.18 -0.64
CA VAL A 446 -0.75 14.12 -1.70
C VAL A 446 -1.14 15.48 -1.10
N ARG A 447 -1.87 15.49 0.03
CA ARG A 447 -2.23 16.73 0.74
C ARG A 447 -1.01 17.47 1.28
N LYS A 448 -0.07 16.77 1.93
CA LYS A 448 1.19 17.34 2.42
C LYS A 448 2.03 17.90 1.25
N ALA A 449 2.01 17.24 0.09
CA ALA A 449 2.66 17.69 -1.13
C ALA A 449 2.02 18.99 -1.68
N ALA A 450 0.69 19.03 -1.75
CA ALA A 450 -0.06 20.21 -2.17
C ALA A 450 0.13 21.40 -1.23
N GLU A 451 0.14 21.16 0.09
CA GLU A 451 0.44 22.18 1.10
C GLU A 451 1.85 22.75 0.90
N LEU A 452 2.84 21.89 0.66
CA LEU A 452 4.22 22.30 0.49
C LEU A 452 4.42 23.24 -0.71
N VAL A 453 3.78 22.97 -1.85
CA VAL A 453 3.87 23.81 -3.05
C VAL A 453 2.88 24.98 -3.03
N GLY A 454 1.90 24.94 -2.14
CA GLY A 454 0.79 25.89 -2.03
C GLY A 454 -0.24 25.74 -3.14
N LEU A 455 -1.41 26.36 -2.94
CA LEU A 455 -2.52 26.35 -3.89
C LEU A 455 -2.64 27.69 -4.65
N ASP A 456 -3.13 27.63 -5.90
CA ASP A 456 -3.54 28.78 -6.71
C ASP A 456 -4.93 29.30 -6.30
N THR A 457 -5.43 30.33 -7.00
CA THR A 457 -6.74 30.94 -6.67
C THR A 457 -7.94 30.05 -7.02
N GLN A 458 -7.72 28.94 -7.72
CA GLN A 458 -8.71 27.92 -8.04
C GLN A 458 -8.59 26.69 -7.12
N GLY A 459 -7.71 26.74 -6.11
CA GLY A 459 -7.49 25.63 -5.19
C GLY A 459 -6.63 24.49 -5.74
N ARG A 460 -5.91 24.71 -6.87
CA ARG A 460 -5.02 23.70 -7.46
C ARG A 460 -3.58 23.87 -6.99
N PRO A 461 -2.78 22.80 -6.89
CA PRO A 461 -1.36 22.93 -6.59
C PRO A 461 -0.63 23.87 -7.56
N ARG A 462 0.27 24.73 -7.04
CA ARG A 462 1.05 25.68 -7.86
C ARG A 462 2.13 25.02 -8.72
N LYS A 463 2.47 23.77 -8.41
CA LYS A 463 3.38 22.89 -9.14
C LYS A 463 2.64 21.57 -9.36
N ALA A 464 2.90 20.91 -10.48
CA ALA A 464 2.31 19.59 -10.70
C ALA A 464 2.76 18.61 -9.62
N LEU A 465 1.88 17.70 -9.19
CA LEU A 465 2.19 16.69 -8.18
C LEU A 465 2.25 15.31 -8.84
N LEU A 466 3.39 14.65 -8.68
CA LEU A 466 3.68 13.36 -9.32
C LEU A 466 4.05 12.35 -8.25
N LEU A 467 3.21 11.36 -8.03
CA LEU A 467 3.62 10.14 -7.35
C LEU A 467 4.11 9.19 -8.43
N ASP A 468 5.35 9.36 -8.86
CA ASP A 468 5.82 8.80 -10.12
C ASP A 468 6.17 7.31 -10.06
N GLN A 469 6.45 6.79 -8.86
CA GLN A 469 6.60 5.35 -8.64
C GLN A 469 5.99 4.90 -7.32
N THR A 470 5.20 3.84 -7.38
CA THR A 470 4.77 3.10 -6.20
C THR A 470 4.54 1.63 -6.49
N ASN A 471 4.67 0.82 -5.44
CA ASN A 471 4.23 -0.56 -5.33
C ASN A 471 4.14 -0.91 -3.83
N MET A 472 3.55 -2.05 -3.48
CA MET A 472 3.40 -2.54 -2.11
C MET A 472 4.74 -2.61 -1.34
N SER A 473 5.86 -2.84 -2.03
CA SER A 473 7.20 -2.88 -1.43
C SER A 473 8.28 -2.35 -2.37
N SER A 474 9.38 -1.85 -1.79
CA SER A 474 10.60 -1.47 -2.53
C SER A 474 11.44 -2.70 -2.87
N GLY A 475 12.33 -2.57 -3.87
CA GLY A 475 13.29 -3.63 -4.24
C GLY A 475 12.66 -5.01 -4.47
N ALA A 476 13.35 -6.08 -4.09
CA ALA A 476 12.85 -7.46 -4.25
C ALA A 476 12.01 -7.96 -3.05
N SER A 477 11.62 -7.10 -2.10
CA SER A 477 10.96 -7.48 -0.84
C SER A 477 9.47 -7.80 -1.00
N LEU A 478 9.15 -8.75 -1.87
CA LEU A 478 7.80 -9.04 -2.34
C LEU A 478 7.24 -10.34 -1.74
N SER A 479 5.97 -10.30 -1.35
CA SER A 479 5.19 -11.48 -1.00
C SER A 479 4.43 -11.98 -2.23
N PRO A 480 4.49 -13.27 -2.59
CA PRO A 480 3.64 -13.81 -3.65
C PRO A 480 2.16 -13.77 -3.28
N TYR A 481 1.81 -13.78 -1.99
CA TYR A 481 0.43 -13.62 -1.54
C TYR A 481 -0.11 -12.22 -1.87
N ASP A 482 0.75 -11.22 -1.87
CA ASP A 482 0.35 -9.84 -2.13
C ASP A 482 0.43 -9.55 -3.63
N GLN A 483 1.55 -9.90 -4.26
CA GLN A 483 1.91 -9.48 -5.61
C GLN A 483 1.27 -10.30 -6.74
N GLU A 484 0.97 -11.58 -6.50
CA GLU A 484 0.51 -12.52 -7.53
C GLU A 484 -0.99 -12.84 -7.43
N THR A 485 -1.71 -12.27 -6.46
CA THR A 485 -3.11 -12.59 -6.17
C THR A 485 -4.03 -11.40 -6.35
N HIS A 486 -5.33 -11.62 -6.13
CA HIS A 486 -6.33 -10.55 -6.10
C HIS A 486 -6.04 -9.48 -5.04
N TYR A 487 -5.20 -9.75 -4.04
CA TYR A 487 -4.75 -8.74 -3.08
C TYR A 487 -4.14 -7.51 -3.78
N ALA A 488 -3.27 -7.70 -4.77
CA ALA A 488 -2.70 -6.61 -5.56
C ALA A 488 -3.78 -5.79 -6.28
N SER A 489 -4.86 -6.43 -6.73
CA SER A 489 -6.02 -5.77 -7.35
C SER A 489 -6.72 -4.83 -6.37
N LEU A 490 -6.99 -5.31 -5.15
CA LEU A 490 -7.61 -4.53 -4.08
C LEU A 490 -6.71 -3.36 -3.67
N TRP A 491 -5.43 -3.64 -3.48
CA TRP A 491 -4.43 -2.67 -3.06
C TRP A 491 -4.31 -1.55 -4.08
N TRP A 492 -4.15 -1.91 -5.36
CA TRP A 492 -4.00 -0.92 -6.41
C TRP A 492 -5.24 -0.05 -6.55
N ALA A 493 -6.44 -0.63 -6.57
CA ALA A 493 -7.68 0.13 -6.59
C ALA A 493 -7.81 1.10 -5.41
N SER A 494 -7.44 0.65 -4.21
CA SER A 494 -7.49 1.48 -3.02
C SER A 494 -6.48 2.62 -3.06
N VAL A 495 -5.25 2.38 -3.54
CA VAL A 495 -4.21 3.40 -3.69
C VAL A 495 -4.64 4.48 -4.68
N ILE A 496 -5.11 4.10 -5.88
CA ILE A 496 -5.53 5.10 -6.87
C ILE A 496 -6.72 5.92 -6.38
N ILE A 497 -7.65 5.32 -5.63
CA ILE A 497 -8.82 6.01 -5.08
C ILE A 497 -8.34 7.04 -4.05
N ASN A 498 -7.57 6.62 -3.05
CA ASN A 498 -7.13 7.50 -1.97
C ASN A 498 -6.22 8.63 -2.49
N ALA A 499 -5.28 8.34 -3.39
CA ALA A 499 -4.40 9.35 -3.98
C ALA A 499 -5.16 10.39 -4.84
N SER A 500 -6.31 10.01 -5.41
CA SER A 500 -7.09 10.87 -6.32
C SER A 500 -8.22 11.66 -5.64
N GLN A 501 -8.61 11.29 -4.42
CA GLN A 501 -9.85 11.76 -3.77
C GLN A 501 -10.01 13.29 -3.68
N ASP A 502 -8.92 14.04 -3.60
CA ASP A 502 -8.96 15.50 -3.48
C ASP A 502 -8.75 16.22 -4.83
N GLY A 503 -8.54 15.50 -5.94
CA GLY A 503 -8.32 16.10 -7.27
C GLY A 503 -7.01 16.91 -7.39
N LEU A 504 -6.02 16.63 -6.54
CA LEU A 504 -4.77 17.39 -6.43
C LEU A 504 -3.60 16.77 -7.21
N LEU A 505 -3.68 15.48 -7.54
CA LEU A 505 -2.57 14.74 -8.12
C LEU A 505 -2.63 14.76 -9.66
N ASP A 506 -1.50 15.01 -10.33
CA ASP A 506 -1.42 15.02 -11.80
C ASP A 506 -1.06 13.63 -12.38
N MET A 507 -0.23 12.86 -11.66
CA MET A 507 0.24 11.55 -12.11
C MET A 507 0.44 10.59 -10.94
N LEU A 508 0.05 9.33 -11.15
CA LEU A 508 0.28 8.22 -10.24
C LEU A 508 0.82 7.02 -11.01
N GLY A 509 2.06 6.60 -10.74
CA GLY A 509 2.76 5.55 -11.47
C GLY A 509 2.91 4.24 -10.71
N TRP A 510 2.44 3.13 -11.28
CA TRP A 510 2.79 1.78 -10.79
C TRP A 510 4.17 1.36 -11.30
N PHE A 511 5.03 0.90 -10.39
CA PHE A 511 6.33 0.33 -10.75
C PHE A 511 6.28 -1.22 -10.68
N GLN A 512 6.22 -1.97 -11.77
CA GLN A 512 6.39 -1.58 -13.18
C GLN A 512 5.50 -2.40 -14.12
N ALA A 513 5.61 -2.19 -15.44
CA ALA A 513 4.76 -2.85 -16.44
C ALA A 513 4.96 -4.38 -16.47
N ASP A 514 6.19 -4.83 -16.68
CA ASP A 514 6.59 -6.24 -16.77
C ASP A 514 7.31 -6.75 -15.52
N ASP A 515 7.20 -8.05 -15.28
CA ASP A 515 8.08 -8.73 -14.32
C ASP A 515 9.52 -8.74 -14.85
N GLU A 516 10.45 -8.25 -14.04
CA GLU A 516 11.87 -8.46 -14.25
C GLU A 516 12.33 -9.70 -13.46
N PRO A 517 13.38 -10.43 -13.90
CA PRO A 517 13.82 -11.68 -13.24
C PRO A 517 14.06 -11.55 -11.73
N GLU A 518 14.58 -10.41 -11.29
CA GLU A 518 14.87 -10.11 -9.89
C GLU A 518 13.70 -9.39 -9.18
N TYR A 519 12.73 -8.89 -9.94
CA TYR A 519 11.64 -8.04 -9.48
C TYR A 519 10.31 -8.42 -10.16
N PRO A 520 9.61 -9.48 -9.68
CA PRO A 520 8.30 -9.88 -10.20
C PRO A 520 7.18 -8.91 -9.76
N LYS A 521 7.31 -7.62 -10.07
CA LYS A 521 6.39 -6.52 -9.70
C LYS A 521 5.42 -6.10 -10.80
N GLY A 522 5.57 -6.71 -11.97
CA GLY A 522 4.85 -6.38 -13.18
C GLY A 522 3.34 -6.36 -12.99
N MET A 523 2.66 -5.58 -13.81
CA MET A 523 1.25 -5.80 -14.11
C MET A 523 1.04 -7.02 -15.02
N PHE A 524 2.10 -7.50 -15.69
CA PHE A 524 2.11 -8.76 -16.43
C PHE A 524 3.40 -9.56 -16.24
N ARG A 525 3.28 -10.89 -16.37
CA ARG A 525 4.39 -11.84 -16.35
C ARG A 525 5.08 -11.90 -17.70
N VAL A 526 6.38 -12.16 -17.65
CA VAL A 526 7.18 -12.57 -18.81
C VAL A 526 7.45 -14.07 -18.67
N LEU A 527 6.70 -14.90 -19.41
CA LEU A 527 6.78 -16.36 -19.31
C LEU A 527 7.83 -16.98 -20.27
N GLY A 528 8.26 -16.19 -21.25
CA GLY A 528 9.30 -16.53 -22.21
C GLY A 528 9.60 -15.35 -23.13
N GLU A 529 10.34 -15.57 -24.21
CA GLU A 529 10.72 -14.48 -25.14
C GLU A 529 9.52 -13.81 -25.83
N ASN A 530 8.40 -14.52 -25.98
CA ASN A 530 7.21 -14.06 -26.70
C ASN A 530 5.89 -14.36 -25.99
N GLU A 531 5.94 -14.75 -24.71
CA GLU A 531 4.75 -15.15 -23.96
C GLU A 531 4.58 -14.23 -22.74
N PHE A 532 3.42 -13.58 -22.68
CA PHE A 532 3.09 -12.57 -21.68
C PHE A 532 1.67 -12.78 -21.15
N GLU A 533 1.49 -12.60 -19.85
CA GLU A 533 0.20 -12.84 -19.18
C GLU A 533 -0.09 -11.73 -18.17
N LEU A 534 -1.30 -11.15 -18.22
CA LEU A 534 -1.71 -10.17 -17.21
C LEU A 534 -1.80 -10.83 -15.82
N LYS A 535 -1.23 -10.17 -14.83
CA LYS A 535 -1.41 -10.50 -13.41
C LYS A 535 -2.76 -9.98 -12.93
N PRO A 536 -3.28 -10.43 -11.78
CA PRO A 536 -4.53 -9.92 -11.22
C PRO A 536 -4.60 -8.38 -11.17
N VAL A 537 -3.50 -7.71 -10.78
CA VAL A 537 -3.42 -6.24 -10.80
C VAL A 537 -3.54 -5.64 -12.21
N GLY A 538 -3.02 -6.29 -13.25
CA GLY A 538 -3.20 -5.85 -14.63
C GLY A 538 -4.64 -6.01 -15.14
N LEU A 539 -5.33 -7.07 -14.69
CA LEU A 539 -6.77 -7.26 -14.95
C LEU A 539 -7.61 -6.23 -14.18
N ALA A 540 -7.23 -5.90 -12.95
CA ALA A 540 -7.84 -4.83 -12.18
C ALA A 540 -7.63 -3.46 -12.84
N GLN A 541 -6.43 -3.19 -13.35
CA GLN A 541 -6.12 -1.99 -14.11
C GLN A 541 -7.06 -1.85 -15.31
N GLN A 542 -7.34 -2.91 -16.07
CA GLN A 542 -8.35 -2.86 -17.14
C GLN A 542 -9.73 -2.43 -16.65
N PHE A 543 -10.19 -3.03 -15.54
CA PHE A 543 -11.47 -2.69 -14.93
C PHE A 543 -11.51 -1.22 -14.52
N ILE A 544 -10.47 -0.75 -13.83
CA ILE A 544 -10.29 0.65 -13.41
C ILE A 544 -10.36 1.58 -14.62
N ARG A 545 -9.52 1.34 -15.64
CA ARG A 545 -9.41 2.20 -16.83
C ARG A 545 -10.74 2.36 -17.56
N LYS A 546 -11.52 1.29 -17.65
CA LYS A 546 -12.85 1.32 -18.27
C LYS A 546 -13.85 2.25 -17.55
N HIS A 547 -13.67 2.43 -16.24
CA HIS A 547 -14.58 3.21 -15.39
C HIS A 547 -13.96 4.53 -14.89
N TRP A 548 -12.74 4.85 -15.32
CA TRP A 548 -12.03 6.06 -14.93
C TRP A 548 -12.50 7.27 -15.76
N LEU A 549 -13.04 8.29 -15.09
CA LEU A 549 -13.48 9.54 -15.75
C LEU A 549 -12.52 10.71 -15.40
N HIS A 550 -12.69 11.85 -16.06
CA HIS A 550 -11.69 12.92 -16.09
C HIS A 550 -11.68 13.82 -14.84
N ASP A 551 -12.83 14.12 -14.26
CA ASP A 551 -12.96 15.08 -13.15
C ASP A 551 -13.32 14.36 -11.85
N VAL A 552 -12.66 14.71 -10.75
CA VAL A 552 -12.97 14.22 -9.40
C VAL A 552 -14.13 15.03 -8.84
N MET A 553 -15.15 14.34 -8.37
CA MET A 553 -16.30 14.94 -7.69
C MET A 553 -16.18 14.78 -6.18
N ARG A 554 -16.68 15.77 -5.43
CA ARG A 554 -16.73 15.67 -3.98
C ARG A 554 -17.69 14.55 -3.55
N LEU A 555 -17.15 13.63 -2.75
CA LEU A 555 -17.86 12.50 -2.16
C LEU A 555 -17.55 12.42 -0.66
N GLU A 556 -18.59 12.33 0.15
CA GLU A 556 -18.44 11.95 1.56
C GLU A 556 -18.64 10.44 1.70
N ASN A 557 -17.73 9.79 2.41
CA ASN A 557 -17.70 8.34 2.64
C ASN A 557 -17.41 8.08 4.13
N ASP A 558 -18.32 7.40 4.83
CA ASP A 558 -18.16 7.08 6.26
C ASP A 558 -17.50 5.72 6.52
N ALA A 559 -17.27 4.91 5.48
CA ALA A 559 -16.68 3.59 5.62
C ALA A 559 -15.15 3.66 5.77
N PHE A 560 -14.58 2.67 6.46
CA PHE A 560 -13.13 2.49 6.59
C PHE A 560 -12.59 1.39 5.66
N GLU A 561 -13.30 0.27 5.59
CA GLU A 561 -12.95 -0.87 4.73
C GLU A 561 -13.35 -0.66 3.26
N VAL A 562 -14.22 0.32 2.97
CA VAL A 562 -14.64 0.65 1.61
C VAL A 562 -14.09 2.01 1.21
N ASP A 563 -13.26 2.04 0.18
CA ASP A 563 -12.79 3.28 -0.43
C ASP A 563 -13.55 3.51 -1.75
N VAL A 564 -13.97 4.76 -1.99
CA VAL A 564 -14.75 5.14 -3.18
C VAL A 564 -14.27 6.47 -3.73
N LEU A 565 -14.18 6.57 -5.06
CA LEU A 565 -13.92 7.78 -5.81
C LEU A 565 -15.13 8.10 -6.69
N ALA A 566 -15.65 9.32 -6.59
CA ALA A 566 -16.66 9.84 -7.49
C ALA A 566 -16.00 10.62 -8.63
N MET A 567 -16.43 10.38 -9.86
CA MET A 567 -15.85 11.01 -11.04
C MET A 567 -16.93 11.42 -12.05
N SER A 568 -16.58 12.37 -12.92
CA SER A 568 -17.42 12.81 -14.03
C SER A 568 -16.64 13.05 -15.32
N ALA A 569 -17.35 12.95 -16.44
CA ALA A 569 -16.90 13.44 -17.74
C ALA A 569 -18.13 13.95 -18.51
N GLY A 570 -18.30 15.28 -18.57
CA GLY A 570 -19.51 15.90 -19.14
C GLY A 570 -20.76 15.47 -18.37
N LEU A 571 -21.69 14.75 -19.03
CA LEU A 571 -22.91 14.22 -18.41
C LEU A 571 -22.75 12.83 -17.80
N GLN A 572 -21.61 12.16 -18.05
CA GLN A 572 -21.34 10.84 -17.49
C GLN A 572 -20.85 10.97 -16.04
N ARG A 573 -21.28 10.04 -15.20
CA ARG A 573 -20.89 9.91 -13.79
C ARG A 573 -20.44 8.48 -13.52
N SER A 574 -19.47 8.34 -12.63
CA SER A 574 -19.03 7.04 -12.14
C SER A 574 -18.63 7.12 -10.67
N LEU A 575 -19.01 6.10 -9.90
CA LEU A 575 -18.35 5.75 -8.65
C LEU A 575 -17.50 4.51 -8.90
N LEU A 576 -16.21 4.61 -8.65
CA LEU A 576 -15.29 3.47 -8.60
C LEU A 576 -14.94 3.23 -7.14
N GLY A 577 -15.07 2.00 -6.67
CA GLY A 577 -14.74 1.67 -5.28
C GLY A 577 -14.20 0.27 -5.08
N VAL A 578 -13.73 0.01 -3.87
CA VAL A 578 -13.17 -1.28 -3.45
C VAL A 578 -13.59 -1.57 -2.02
N ASN A 579 -14.11 -2.77 -1.78
CA ASN A 579 -14.24 -3.34 -0.43
C ASN A 579 -12.99 -4.15 -0.12
N LYS A 580 -12.23 -3.67 0.87
CA LYS A 580 -10.94 -4.23 1.28
C LYS A 580 -11.08 -5.30 2.36
N GLY A 581 -12.25 -5.36 3.01
CA GLY A 581 -12.57 -6.36 4.02
C GLY A 581 -13.15 -7.63 3.41
N SER A 582 -13.15 -8.70 4.19
CA SER A 582 -13.80 -10.00 3.90
C SER A 582 -15.33 -9.92 3.97
N ARG A 583 -15.87 -9.00 4.76
CA ARG A 583 -17.30 -8.89 5.07
C ARG A 583 -18.09 -8.18 3.96
N LEU A 584 -19.36 -8.54 3.85
CA LEU A 584 -20.32 -7.84 2.99
C LEU A 584 -20.58 -6.44 3.53
N GLN A 585 -20.69 -5.47 2.61
CA GLN A 585 -20.96 -4.07 2.90
C GLN A 585 -22.26 -3.63 2.24
N ARG A 586 -23.22 -3.14 3.02
CA ARG A 586 -24.45 -2.56 2.49
C ARG A 586 -24.20 -1.11 2.10
N VAL A 587 -24.15 -0.84 0.80
CA VAL A 587 -23.89 0.51 0.28
C VAL A 587 -25.21 1.27 0.12
N SER A 588 -25.22 2.51 0.60
CA SER A 588 -26.30 3.48 0.37
C SER A 588 -25.73 4.81 -0.13
N LEU A 589 -26.13 5.21 -1.33
CA LEU A 589 -25.70 6.44 -1.98
C LEU A 589 -26.83 7.46 -2.03
N ALA A 590 -26.57 8.66 -1.49
CA ALA A 590 -27.39 9.85 -1.65
C ALA A 590 -26.75 10.85 -2.62
N GLY A 591 -27.55 11.80 -3.11
CA GLY A 591 -27.10 12.90 -3.97
C GLY A 591 -27.11 12.62 -5.47
N ALA A 592 -27.40 11.38 -5.87
CA ALA A 592 -27.72 11.03 -7.25
C ALA A 592 -29.25 10.93 -7.45
N GLU A 593 -29.74 11.30 -8.63
CA GLU A 593 -31.17 11.23 -8.96
C GLU A 593 -31.61 9.78 -9.19
N CYS A 594 -32.74 9.40 -8.58
CA CYS A 594 -33.31 8.06 -8.68
C CYS A 594 -34.61 8.11 -9.50
N PRO A 595 -34.81 7.22 -10.50
CA PRO A 595 -33.90 6.18 -10.96
C PRO A 595 -32.67 6.71 -11.73
N LEU A 596 -31.56 5.97 -11.70
CA LEU A 596 -30.36 6.30 -12.47
C LEU A 596 -30.61 6.13 -13.97
N THR A 597 -30.57 7.22 -14.74
CA THR A 597 -30.62 7.18 -16.20
C THR A 597 -29.42 6.41 -16.74
N GLN A 598 -29.69 5.33 -17.48
CA GLN A 598 -28.65 4.42 -18.01
C GLN A 598 -27.72 3.86 -16.90
N GLY A 599 -28.24 3.68 -15.69
CA GLY A 599 -27.49 3.17 -14.56
C GLY A 599 -26.99 1.73 -14.77
N SER A 600 -25.71 1.48 -14.48
CA SER A 600 -25.10 0.15 -14.51
C SER A 600 -24.17 -0.01 -13.30
N LEU A 601 -24.27 -1.16 -12.62
CA LEU A 601 -23.36 -1.57 -11.57
C LEU A 601 -22.59 -2.81 -12.03
N ARG A 602 -21.27 -2.82 -11.84
CA ARG A 602 -20.41 -3.96 -12.15
C ARG A 602 -19.50 -4.28 -10.97
N PHE A 603 -19.25 -5.56 -10.74
CA PHE A 603 -18.28 -6.06 -9.78
C PHE A 603 -17.10 -6.72 -10.47
N PHE A 604 -15.94 -6.69 -9.81
CA PHE A 604 -14.72 -7.41 -10.17
C PHE A 604 -14.16 -8.02 -8.88
N GLY A 605 -14.31 -9.33 -8.73
CA GLY A 605 -13.95 -10.06 -7.50
C GLY A 605 -12.72 -10.95 -7.68
N ALA A 606 -12.47 -11.82 -6.69
CA ALA A 606 -11.29 -12.70 -6.61
C ALA A 606 -11.11 -13.67 -7.79
N ASP A 607 -12.16 -13.93 -8.57
CA ASP A 607 -12.10 -14.68 -9.83
C ASP A 607 -11.50 -13.86 -10.99
N ASN A 608 -11.15 -12.60 -10.76
CA ASN A 608 -10.60 -11.64 -11.72
C ASN A 608 -11.50 -11.44 -12.96
N HIS A 609 -12.82 -11.57 -12.78
CA HIS A 609 -13.80 -11.37 -13.83
C HIS A 609 -14.78 -10.25 -13.49
N SER A 610 -15.08 -9.43 -14.50
CA SER A 610 -16.10 -8.39 -14.38
C SER A 610 -17.50 -8.93 -14.68
N ARG A 611 -18.44 -8.75 -13.75
CA ARG A 611 -19.85 -9.15 -13.88
C ARG A 611 -20.80 -8.01 -13.59
N ASP A 612 -21.95 -8.01 -14.24
CA ASP A 612 -23.02 -7.08 -13.93
C ASP A 612 -23.62 -7.42 -12.56
N ALA A 613 -24.05 -6.40 -11.83
CA ALA A 613 -24.70 -6.50 -10.53
C ALA A 613 -25.92 -5.58 -10.49
N SER A 614 -26.81 -5.81 -9.52
CA SER A 614 -28.04 -5.03 -9.38
C SER A 614 -27.94 -4.00 -8.27
N PHE A 615 -28.63 -2.89 -8.46
CA PHE A 615 -28.87 -1.88 -7.43
C PHE A 615 -30.36 -1.54 -7.41
N LYS A 616 -30.82 -0.94 -6.31
CA LYS A 616 -32.20 -0.51 -6.13
C LYS A 616 -32.24 0.97 -5.79
N CYS A 617 -33.31 1.65 -6.20
CA CYS A 617 -33.64 2.97 -5.68
C CYS A 617 -34.64 2.82 -4.53
N LEU A 618 -34.22 3.15 -3.32
CA LEU A 618 -35.01 3.09 -2.09
C LEU A 618 -35.04 4.49 -1.48
N GLU A 619 -36.22 5.08 -1.34
CA GLU A 619 -36.40 6.39 -0.69
C GLU A 619 -35.52 7.50 -1.28
N GLY A 620 -35.34 7.50 -2.61
CA GLY A 620 -34.48 8.47 -3.30
C GLY A 620 -32.97 8.23 -3.15
N ARG A 621 -32.57 7.09 -2.58
CA ARG A 621 -31.18 6.65 -2.46
C ARG A 621 -30.93 5.41 -3.31
N ILE A 622 -29.72 5.27 -3.82
CA ILE A 622 -29.29 4.03 -4.48
C ILE A 622 -28.73 3.09 -3.41
N SER A 623 -29.09 1.81 -3.50
CA SER A 623 -28.66 0.78 -2.56
C SER A 623 -28.22 -0.49 -3.28
N PHE A 624 -27.12 -1.09 -2.84
CA PHE A 624 -26.66 -2.40 -3.28
C PHE A 624 -25.80 -3.08 -2.21
N ASP A 625 -25.72 -4.41 -2.27
CA ASP A 625 -24.84 -5.22 -1.44
C ASP A 625 -23.50 -5.40 -2.15
N LEU A 626 -22.41 -5.00 -1.49
CA LEU A 626 -21.05 -5.11 -2.00
C LEU A 626 -20.35 -6.27 -1.29
N PRO A 627 -20.03 -7.38 -1.99
CA PRO A 627 -19.27 -8.48 -1.41
C PRO A 627 -17.91 -8.04 -0.88
N GLY A 628 -17.35 -8.83 0.04
CA GLY A 628 -15.96 -8.68 0.48
C GLY A 628 -14.98 -8.78 -0.68
N GLU A 629 -13.80 -8.17 -0.51
CA GLU A 629 -12.66 -8.33 -1.43
C GLU A 629 -13.06 -8.13 -2.91
N THR A 630 -13.76 -7.03 -3.19
CA THR A 630 -14.38 -6.77 -4.49
C THR A 630 -14.24 -5.31 -4.90
N LEU A 631 -13.82 -5.08 -6.14
CA LEU A 631 -13.91 -3.78 -6.82
C LEU A 631 -15.32 -3.62 -7.39
N PHE A 632 -15.84 -2.39 -7.40
CA PHE A 632 -17.11 -2.08 -8.05
C PHE A 632 -17.04 -0.78 -8.86
N ALA A 633 -17.90 -0.70 -9.87
CA ALA A 633 -18.15 0.53 -10.61
C ALA A 633 -19.65 0.74 -10.81
N LEU A 634 -20.18 1.87 -10.34
CA LEU A 634 -21.55 2.33 -10.58
C LEU A 634 -21.51 3.52 -11.52
N SER A 635 -22.08 3.42 -12.72
CA SER A 635 -22.04 4.49 -13.74
C SER A 635 -23.44 4.87 -14.22
N TRP A 636 -23.65 6.15 -14.55
CA TRP A 636 -24.94 6.68 -15.05
C TRP A 636 -24.77 8.00 -15.81
N SER A 637 -25.84 8.44 -16.48
CA SER A 637 -25.93 9.75 -17.14
C SER A 637 -26.77 10.74 -16.32
N THR A 638 -26.42 12.02 -16.32
CA THR A 638 -27.23 13.12 -15.75
C THR A 638 -28.03 13.88 -16.81
N SER A 639 -28.24 13.28 -17.99
CA SER A 639 -28.98 13.83 -19.13
C SER A 639 -30.49 13.69 -18.97
#